data_AF-A0AAD0T9L8-F1
#
_entry.id   AF-A0AAD0T9L8-F1
#
_cell.length_a   1.000
_cell.length_b   1.000
_cell.length_c   1.000
_cell.angle_alpha   90.00
_cell.angle_beta   90.00
_cell.angle_gamma   90.00
#
_symmetry.space_group_name_H-M   'P 1'
#
loop_
_entity.id
_entity.type
_entity.pdbx_description
1 polymer ?
#
loop_
_entity_poly.entity_id
_entity_poly.type
_entity_poly.pdbx_seq_one_letter_code
_entity_poly.pdbx_strand_id
1 'polypeptide(L)'
;MAIFLTLSIFSTQVHVYAKRTHSGAIYKAADEEFGNEEALVSLKFPLKFLRQDLQDVLVKPEDSYFKEISKIDLNPIDRTLHLDATIIMPDSMLLSMEDKAGDKLLNEHTISLVLGFPSYVRGQYIELEIKKFVLDDVDYTNGMHMVTNVTAALLKNRSLLNYFLADHKAPTDYSDEDLSKMIRELFDNQDIVIKDNRIRARFNFTKITGFTRYSDLEDLQIWYIGPKKMKGTAQGAAFMVEAGIGNPSISYIKGIRDAGKVAANELLKLREQEYITYGFNKDVETRLTKLHSRLMEATGIFNWNVREERIIDEIRSTLISKARKALSKDDLYFIDEPQKANINFFVAAEEFLRVSIADMKLRHVIDMENRNGGSKAKTMPFIETRVSQNAVSQFTNFFRDFKLIEKEPLFKELNVVLAPHLPGVVLKGRVNLELNSLFEMGLEGEGIDFNNPDIRLDSKTYGDSVPFELSLYVYMRDNGVLELDIKEAVLGEGSQGRVHLTPKTDKGYFLEEFTKLATANILKTYLISDPLASKEGDEQKTDPKEIKEDLIRKLESFKNNFASINSVKTVDKLIEVKKLDLQGPFTSIPEEMTEENLVEFFNNILGIDRHTGRLQINLDPKILSEKILYAQNNIQVWNIEPIFDKLMDKTYLDLAIGNGVRSKEFLNTIYNRQEKKDSLTFVGTSGNVKNEGPVDYSFKIKLREFESMVNSILTASIAPQVRDAKAQLATLEEGSVNILEDLTVRTQGDNQLYLSIALNQIEKKKNWFGRRVFDSIFNRDAKNYKIINNRSSITARIKLHAVALDEHKKELLEKNADEIFLGNTLLKIELESIGRSVKNPGLFGSILNTMIGDVNLKNGLIGSNLKKLVLKIAGPKLNPVGRENGSATLAGFALNNYLKVFTTKNDILLQLNPRLAGPVWDLLLVKDQNFKGRKVGVGVDYTKKTINFDFKMVFNPSTVDKHELFLIMNDANAIVKDVKAGNVKTVKDFITVYDRLYYNSDVTKRSLVHRLKKVVTNYDSLALLNENKSHYDNYSTTGAEIMQIATAAKVIADAIDSVVALKQPSGVNYKQRAKQIVNELNEAYIGPFSRYYAKRYHTNNLKIINGEISDWTLYILPDALFAHKAYEFLK
;
A
#
# COMPACT_ATOMS: atom_id res chain seq x y z
N MET A 1 -11.04 20.36 24.74
CA MET A 1 -10.83 19.63 26.01
C MET A 1 -9.64 20.13 26.83
N ALA A 2 -8.36 19.91 26.49
CA ALA A 2 -7.24 20.37 27.35
C ALA A 2 -7.26 21.89 27.65
N ILE A 3 -7.63 22.72 26.67
CA ILE A 3 -7.87 24.17 26.85
C ILE A 3 -9.00 24.41 27.87
N PHE A 4 -10.13 23.75 27.66
CA PHE A 4 -11.29 23.82 28.54
C PHE A 4 -10.97 23.38 29.97
N LEU A 5 -10.29 22.24 30.15
CA LEU A 5 -9.86 21.75 31.46
C LEU A 5 -8.89 22.73 32.12
N THR A 6 -7.94 23.29 31.36
CA THR A 6 -7.05 24.35 31.85
C THR A 6 -7.84 25.58 32.31
N LEU A 7 -8.91 25.94 31.62
CA LEU A 7 -9.80 27.04 32.03
C LEU A 7 -10.62 26.70 33.26
N SER A 8 -11.19 25.50 33.35
CA SER A 8 -11.88 25.05 34.55
C SER A 8 -10.96 25.03 35.76
N ILE A 9 -9.65 24.79 35.56
CA ILE A 9 -8.62 24.83 36.61
C ILE A 9 -8.25 26.25 37.02
N PHE A 10 -8.20 27.22 36.09
CA PHE A 10 -7.60 28.54 36.33
C PHE A 10 -8.53 29.75 36.18
N SER A 11 -9.74 29.57 35.65
CA SER A 11 -10.74 30.63 35.40
C SER A 11 -12.14 30.14 35.78
N THR A 12 -12.49 30.18 37.07
CA THR A 12 -13.87 29.87 37.49
C THR A 12 -14.69 31.15 37.73
N GLN A 13 -15.78 31.26 36.95
CA GLN A 13 -16.78 32.33 36.79
C GLN A 13 -16.43 33.45 35.81
N VAL A 14 -16.66 33.16 34.51
CA VAL A 14 -16.99 34.18 33.51
C VAL A 14 -18.43 34.63 33.80
N HIS A 15 -18.59 35.67 34.61
CA HIS A 15 -19.77 36.53 34.51
C HIS A 15 -19.35 37.79 33.79
N VAL A 16 -19.86 37.89 32.57
CA VAL A 16 -19.73 38.99 31.63
C VAL A 16 -20.15 40.29 32.30
N TYR A 17 -19.21 41.21 32.51
CA TYR A 17 -19.41 42.66 32.36
C TYR A 17 -18.06 43.33 32.04
N ALA A 18 -17.51 43.05 30.86
CA ALA A 18 -16.43 43.86 30.31
C ALA A 18 -17.00 45.11 29.63
N LYS A 19 -17.21 46.19 30.37
CA LYS A 19 -17.22 47.52 29.75
C LYS A 19 -15.78 47.90 29.46
N ARG A 20 -15.36 47.82 28.20
CA ARG A 20 -14.13 48.47 27.73
C ARG A 20 -14.25 49.97 27.95
N THR A 21 -13.49 50.52 28.88
CA THR A 21 -13.09 51.93 28.82
C THR A 21 -11.66 52.02 28.31
N HIS A 22 -11.52 52.78 27.22
CA HIS A 22 -10.27 53.07 26.56
C HIS A 22 -9.24 53.72 27.50
N SER A 23 -7.99 53.39 27.19
CA SER A 23 -6.72 54.01 27.53
C SER A 23 -6.73 55.47 28.02
N GLY A 24 -5.88 55.72 29.01
CA GLY A 24 -5.14 56.98 29.11
C GLY A 24 -5.10 57.57 30.51
N ALA A 25 -3.90 57.57 31.11
CA ALA A 25 -3.49 58.48 32.18
C ALA A 25 -4.05 58.25 33.60
N ILE A 26 -3.70 57.13 34.27
CA ILE A 26 -3.68 57.09 35.76
C ILE A 26 -2.43 56.38 36.35
N TYR A 27 -1.71 55.54 35.58
CA TYR A 27 -0.63 54.69 36.13
C TYR A 27 0.69 55.36 36.55
N LYS A 28 0.85 56.68 36.50
CA LYS A 28 2.09 57.33 36.98
C LYS A 28 2.14 57.53 38.50
N ALA A 29 0.99 57.57 39.19
CA ALA A 29 0.95 57.87 40.62
C ALA A 29 1.19 56.63 41.51
N ALA A 30 0.80 55.42 41.06
CA ALA A 30 1.01 54.19 41.83
C ALA A 30 2.48 53.73 41.84
N ASP A 31 3.24 54.02 40.78
CA ASP A 31 4.68 53.74 40.70
C ASP A 31 5.53 54.66 41.61
N GLU A 32 4.99 55.78 42.09
CA GLU A 32 5.71 56.75 42.94
C GLU A 32 5.47 56.55 44.45
N GLU A 33 4.37 55.90 44.87
CA GLU A 33 4.01 55.73 46.29
C GLU A 33 4.44 54.38 46.89
N PHE A 34 4.59 53.34 46.06
CA PHE A 34 5.08 52.01 46.47
C PHE A 34 6.33 51.66 45.67
N GLY A 35 7.52 51.86 46.26
CA GLY A 35 8.76 51.40 45.64
C GLY A 35 8.70 49.89 45.36
N ASN A 36 8.75 49.50 44.07
CA ASN A 36 8.62 48.12 43.58
C ASN A 36 9.86 47.24 43.90
N GLU A 37 10.26 47.18 45.17
CA GLU A 37 11.42 46.40 45.66
C GLU A 37 11.02 45.05 46.32
N GLU A 38 9.78 44.89 46.78
CA GLU A 38 9.30 43.67 47.48
C GLU A 38 7.87 43.27 47.07
N ALA A 39 7.57 41.97 47.13
CA ALA A 39 6.23 41.45 46.83
C ALA A 39 5.21 41.83 47.90
N LEU A 40 4.04 42.31 47.48
CA LEU A 40 2.92 42.66 48.36
C LEU A 40 2.35 41.44 49.09
N VAL A 41 2.36 40.28 48.43
CA VAL A 41 1.82 39.02 48.96
C VAL A 41 2.80 37.89 48.69
N SER A 42 3.14 37.12 49.71
CA SER A 42 3.90 35.88 49.61
C SER A 42 3.14 34.76 50.30
N LEU A 43 2.65 33.79 49.52
CA LEU A 43 1.95 32.61 50.03
C LEU A 43 2.83 31.37 49.86
N LYS A 44 2.92 30.59 50.94
CA LYS A 44 3.63 29.32 50.98
C LYS A 44 2.58 28.24 51.17
N PHE A 45 2.31 27.50 50.11
CA PHE A 45 1.32 26.45 50.13
C PHE A 45 2.00 25.10 50.39
N PRO A 46 1.78 24.46 51.55
CA PRO A 46 2.14 23.06 51.70
C PRO A 46 1.31 22.24 50.71
N LEU A 47 1.97 21.34 49.98
CA LEU A 47 1.39 20.62 48.84
C LEU A 47 0.08 19.90 49.18
N LYS A 48 -0.02 19.36 50.40
CA LYS A 48 -1.22 18.65 50.89
C LYS A 48 -2.47 19.52 50.96
N PHE A 49 -2.37 20.78 51.39
CA PHE A 49 -3.54 21.66 51.56
C PHE A 49 -4.00 22.23 50.22
N LEU A 50 -3.06 22.64 49.36
CA LEU A 50 -3.37 23.13 48.02
C LEU A 50 -4.06 22.07 47.16
N ARG A 51 -3.69 20.80 47.33
CA ARG A 51 -4.39 19.67 46.71
C ARG A 51 -5.86 19.58 47.16
N GLN A 52 -6.13 19.74 48.45
CA GLN A 52 -7.50 19.71 48.98
C GLN A 52 -8.30 20.92 48.48
N ASP A 53 -7.72 22.12 48.48
CA ASP A 53 -8.36 23.34 47.98
C ASP A 53 -8.69 23.22 46.48
N LEU A 54 -7.76 22.72 45.66
CA LEU A 54 -8.00 22.51 44.23
C LEU A 54 -9.02 21.40 43.96
N GLN A 55 -8.99 20.32 44.73
CA GLN A 55 -10.00 19.26 44.61
C GLN A 55 -11.40 19.76 44.99
N ASP A 56 -11.49 20.61 46.01
CA ASP A 56 -12.74 21.24 46.42
C ASP A 56 -13.28 22.20 45.37
N VAL A 57 -12.43 23.01 44.76
CA VAL A 57 -12.82 23.95 43.68
C VAL A 57 -13.21 23.23 42.39
N LEU A 58 -12.54 22.12 42.07
CA LEU A 58 -12.71 21.44 40.79
C LEU A 58 -13.76 20.33 40.80
N VAL A 59 -14.08 19.70 41.94
CA VAL A 59 -14.99 18.53 41.98
C VAL A 59 -16.32 18.83 42.68
N LYS A 60 -16.35 19.71 43.69
CA LYS A 60 -17.55 19.93 44.52
C LYS A 60 -18.70 20.72 43.90
N PRO A 61 -18.53 21.61 42.89
CA PRO A 61 -19.68 22.28 42.26
C PRO A 61 -20.64 21.27 41.61
N GLU A 62 -21.95 21.45 41.76
CA GLU A 62 -22.97 20.55 41.19
C GLU A 62 -22.87 20.43 39.65
N ASP A 63 -22.35 21.46 38.98
CA ASP A 63 -22.13 21.52 37.53
C ASP A 63 -20.67 21.21 37.11
N SER A 64 -19.91 20.47 37.92
CA SER A 64 -18.51 20.18 37.59
C SER A 64 -18.35 19.12 36.50
N TYR A 65 -17.52 19.43 35.51
CA TYR A 65 -17.04 18.49 34.50
C TYR A 65 -16.01 17.47 35.04
N PHE A 66 -15.48 17.68 36.24
CA PHE A 66 -14.60 16.73 36.90
C PHE A 66 -15.41 15.88 37.88
N LYS A 67 -15.68 14.63 37.49
CA LYS A 67 -16.37 13.66 38.34
C LYS A 67 -15.50 13.22 39.51
N GLU A 68 -14.24 12.93 39.23
CA GLU A 68 -13.27 12.48 40.23
C GLU A 68 -11.89 13.01 39.88
N ILE A 69 -11.09 13.35 40.89
CA ILE A 69 -9.70 13.69 40.69
C ILE A 69 -8.83 12.70 41.47
N SER A 70 -8.15 11.82 40.73
CA SER A 70 -7.32 10.75 41.29
C SER A 70 -5.92 11.26 41.69
N LYS A 71 -5.41 12.31 41.03
CA LYS A 71 -4.17 13.01 41.41
C LYS A 71 -4.24 14.51 41.12
N ILE A 72 -3.88 15.34 42.11
CA ILE A 72 -3.39 16.71 41.90
C ILE A 72 -2.08 16.80 42.65
N ASP A 73 -1.00 17.12 41.95
CA ASP A 73 0.32 17.27 42.54
C ASP A 73 1.05 18.46 41.92
N LEU A 74 1.84 19.13 42.75
CA LEU A 74 2.61 20.30 42.34
C LEU A 74 4.06 20.01 42.65
N ASN A 75 4.91 19.92 41.62
CA ASN A 75 6.34 19.82 41.82
C ASN A 75 6.93 21.24 41.94
N PRO A 76 7.37 21.66 43.14
CA PRO A 76 7.93 22.99 43.34
C PRO A 76 9.30 23.16 42.68
N ILE A 77 10.06 22.08 42.46
CA ILE A 77 11.41 22.10 41.85
C ILE A 77 11.29 22.37 40.35
N ASP A 78 10.47 21.58 39.66
CA ASP A 78 10.28 21.64 38.20
C ASP A 78 9.19 22.61 37.77
N ARG A 79 8.46 23.16 38.75
CA ARG A 79 7.32 24.07 38.58
C ARG A 79 6.25 23.45 37.69
N THR A 80 5.79 22.25 38.02
CA THR A 80 4.75 21.56 37.24
C THR A 80 3.51 21.29 38.09
N LEU A 81 2.32 21.39 37.48
CA LEU A 81 1.05 20.89 38.00
C LEU A 81 0.72 19.60 37.25
N HIS A 82 0.51 18.52 37.99
CA HIS A 82 0.11 17.22 37.49
C HIS A 82 -1.33 16.98 37.94
N LEU A 83 -2.20 16.71 36.98
CA LEU A 83 -3.62 16.44 37.20
C LEU A 83 -3.98 15.11 36.53
N ASP A 84 -4.40 14.13 37.31
CA ASP A 84 -5.05 12.92 36.81
C ASP A 84 -6.49 12.92 37.32
N ALA A 85 -7.46 12.78 36.42
CA ALA A 85 -8.88 12.92 36.74
C ALA A 85 -9.78 12.10 35.82
N THR A 86 -11.00 11.81 36.30
CA THR A 86 -12.12 11.34 35.51
C THR A 86 -13.05 12.51 35.25
N ILE A 87 -13.30 12.80 33.99
CA ILE A 87 -14.18 13.89 33.57
C ILE A 87 -15.46 13.34 32.97
N ILE A 88 -16.56 14.06 33.18
CA ILE A 88 -17.80 13.85 32.45
C ILE A 88 -17.77 14.80 31.26
N MET A 89 -17.78 14.24 30.04
CA MET A 89 -17.92 15.06 28.86
C MET A 89 -19.36 15.60 28.80
N PRO A 90 -19.54 16.88 28.44
CA PRO A 90 -20.88 17.46 28.30
C PRO A 90 -21.69 16.67 27.27
N ASP A 91 -22.97 16.43 27.57
CA ASP A 91 -23.87 15.74 26.65
C ASP A 91 -23.96 16.44 25.30
N SER A 92 -23.78 17.76 25.21
CA SER A 92 -23.72 18.47 23.92
C SER A 92 -22.48 18.14 23.07
N MET A 93 -21.33 17.86 23.71
CA MET A 93 -20.14 17.35 23.03
C MET A 93 -20.33 15.90 22.63
N LEU A 94 -20.91 15.09 23.52
CA LEU A 94 -21.19 13.67 23.28
C LEU A 94 -22.25 13.51 22.19
N LEU A 95 -23.40 14.18 22.24
CA LEU A 95 -24.43 14.19 21.20
C LEU A 95 -23.87 14.59 19.84
N SER A 96 -23.00 15.61 19.75
CA SER A 96 -22.34 15.96 18.48
C SER A 96 -21.36 14.88 17.97
N MET A 97 -20.89 14.02 18.86
CA MET A 97 -20.00 12.89 18.60
C MET A 97 -20.76 11.55 18.51
N GLU A 98 -21.96 11.43 19.08
CA GLU A 98 -22.87 10.26 19.14
C GLU A 98 -23.82 10.28 17.95
N ASP A 99 -24.38 11.45 17.57
CA ASP A 99 -25.02 11.67 16.26
C ASP A 99 -24.04 11.42 15.12
N LYS A 100 -22.75 11.37 15.45
CA LYS A 100 -21.64 11.01 14.58
C LYS A 100 -21.29 9.53 14.71
N ALA A 101 -21.15 8.95 15.89
CA ALA A 101 -20.47 7.66 16.12
C ALA A 101 -21.37 6.45 16.33
N GLY A 102 -22.69 6.59 16.28
CA GLY A 102 -23.68 5.50 16.26
C GLY A 102 -23.81 4.64 17.52
N ASP A 103 -22.77 4.59 18.35
CA ASP A 103 -22.78 3.97 19.67
C ASP A 103 -22.83 5.04 20.76
N LYS A 104 -23.48 4.71 21.89
CA LYS A 104 -23.47 5.56 23.09
C LYS A 104 -22.03 5.76 23.55
N LEU A 105 -21.51 6.97 23.36
CA LEU A 105 -20.18 7.31 23.82
C LEU A 105 -20.18 7.25 25.35
N LEU A 106 -19.11 6.72 25.93
CA LEU A 106 -18.97 6.71 27.38
C LEU A 106 -18.93 8.17 27.86
N ASN A 107 -19.88 8.58 28.70
CA ASN A 107 -19.89 9.95 29.22
C ASN A 107 -18.65 10.27 30.07
N GLU A 108 -17.93 9.25 30.54
CA GLU A 108 -16.81 9.38 31.46
C GLU A 108 -15.48 9.01 30.80
N HIS A 109 -14.50 9.91 30.93
CA HIS A 109 -13.18 9.76 30.34
C HIS A 109 -12.09 9.99 31.38
N THR A 110 -10.97 9.28 31.24
CA THR A 110 -9.80 9.48 32.09
C THR A 110 -8.82 10.44 31.42
N ILE A 111 -8.29 11.39 32.17
CA ILE A 111 -7.32 12.37 31.69
C ILE A 111 -6.10 12.43 32.59
N SER A 112 -4.94 12.64 31.98
CA SER A 112 -3.72 13.04 32.67
C SER A 112 -3.11 14.26 31.99
N LEU A 113 -2.96 15.36 32.72
CA LEU A 113 -2.46 16.63 32.22
C LEU A 113 -1.29 17.10 33.09
N VAL A 114 -0.18 17.47 32.45
CA VAL A 114 0.97 18.10 33.11
C VAL A 114 1.20 19.48 32.53
N LEU A 115 1.11 20.50 33.38
CA LEU A 115 1.30 21.91 33.02
C LEU A 115 2.55 22.48 33.69
N GLY A 116 3.44 23.09 32.93
CA GLY A 116 4.61 23.79 33.43
C GLY A 116 4.34 25.26 33.70
N PHE A 117 4.63 25.72 34.91
CA PHE A 117 4.58 27.12 35.28
C PHE A 117 5.89 27.85 34.91
N PRO A 118 5.80 29.13 34.52
CA PRO A 118 6.97 29.94 34.33
C PRO A 118 7.55 30.30 35.72
N SER A 119 8.86 30.48 35.81
CA SER A 119 9.46 30.97 37.06
C SER A 119 9.05 32.41 37.38
N TYR A 120 8.67 33.17 36.36
CA TYR A 120 8.37 34.58 36.44
C TYR A 120 7.26 34.91 35.44
N VAL A 121 6.35 35.79 35.86
CA VAL A 121 5.18 36.19 35.10
C VAL A 121 5.30 37.70 34.80
N ARG A 122 5.20 38.08 33.52
CA ARG A 122 5.12 39.49 33.08
C ARG A 122 3.68 39.82 32.76
N GLY A 123 3.09 40.76 33.49
CA GLY A 123 1.71 41.17 33.29
C GLY A 123 0.71 40.26 34.01
N GLN A 124 -0.57 40.40 33.66
CA GLN A 124 -1.68 39.72 34.33
C GLN A 124 -1.92 38.26 33.88
N TYR A 125 -1.11 37.74 32.94
CA TYR A 125 -1.30 36.40 32.35
C TYR A 125 -0.21 35.43 32.80
N ILE A 126 -0.61 34.26 33.30
CA ILE A 126 0.31 33.14 33.51
C ILE A 126 0.42 32.33 32.23
N GLU A 127 1.65 32.08 31.81
CA GLU A 127 1.95 31.25 30.64
C GLU A 127 2.25 29.82 31.06
N LEU A 128 1.30 28.91 30.82
CA LEU A 128 1.38 27.50 31.17
C LEU A 128 1.85 26.68 29.97
N GLU A 129 2.95 25.95 30.11
CA GLU A 129 3.44 25.03 29.09
C GLU A 129 2.73 23.68 29.22
N ILE A 130 2.12 23.17 28.15
CA ILE A 130 1.56 21.81 28.16
C ILE A 130 2.72 20.83 28.03
N LYS A 131 3.12 20.20 29.13
CA LYS A 131 4.23 19.24 29.13
C LYS A 131 3.79 17.81 28.85
N LYS A 132 2.56 17.45 29.22
CA LYS A 132 1.97 16.14 28.90
C LYS A 132 0.44 16.21 28.86
N PHE A 133 -0.17 15.48 27.94
CA PHE A 133 -1.61 15.30 27.86
C PHE A 133 -1.95 13.88 27.41
N VAL A 134 -2.60 13.10 28.28
CA VAL A 134 -3.10 11.75 28.01
C VAL A 134 -4.61 11.77 28.20
N LEU A 135 -5.33 11.11 27.30
CA LEU A 135 -6.77 10.90 27.38
C LEU A 135 -7.03 9.42 27.11
N ASP A 136 -7.74 8.76 28.02
CA ASP A 136 -8.04 7.32 27.96
C ASP A 136 -6.81 6.48 27.58
N ASP A 137 -5.73 6.67 28.34
CA ASP A 137 -4.43 6.00 28.18
C ASP A 137 -3.68 6.25 26.85
N VAL A 138 -4.18 7.12 25.97
CA VAL A 138 -3.50 7.53 24.75
C VAL A 138 -2.75 8.85 24.98
N ASP A 139 -1.44 8.85 24.74
CA ASP A 139 -0.59 10.03 24.87
C ASP A 139 -0.76 10.96 23.66
N TYR A 140 -1.53 12.03 23.85
CA TYR A 140 -1.79 13.07 22.87
C TYR A 140 -0.84 14.26 23.00
N THR A 141 0.22 14.20 23.80
CA THR A 141 1.11 15.35 24.06
C THR A 141 1.66 15.97 22.78
N ASN A 142 2.22 15.14 21.89
CA ASN A 142 2.77 15.61 20.61
C ASN A 142 1.66 16.15 19.69
N GLY A 143 0.50 15.48 19.66
CA GLY A 143 -0.66 15.96 18.91
C GLY A 143 -1.16 17.31 19.44
N MET A 144 -1.13 17.52 20.75
CA MET A 144 -1.50 18.77 21.39
C MET A 144 -0.47 19.87 21.13
N HIS A 145 0.82 19.55 21.05
CA HIS A 145 1.86 20.47 20.60
C HIS A 145 1.62 20.91 19.15
N MET A 146 1.28 19.97 18.26
CA MET A 146 0.89 20.30 16.89
C MET A 146 -0.37 21.19 16.88
N VAL A 147 -1.41 20.82 17.62
CA VAL A 147 -2.67 21.57 17.72
C VAL A 147 -2.41 22.97 18.27
N THR A 148 -1.70 23.15 19.39
CA THR A 148 -1.43 24.48 19.96
C THR A 148 -0.66 25.42 19.02
N ASN A 149 0.21 24.87 18.17
CA ASN A 149 0.93 25.64 17.15
C ASN A 149 0.05 26.00 15.93
N VAL A 150 -0.99 25.22 15.67
CA VAL A 150 -1.93 25.40 14.55
C VAL A 150 -3.20 26.18 14.96
N THR A 151 -3.68 26.02 16.19
CA THR A 151 -4.90 26.61 16.76
C THR A 151 -4.86 28.14 16.76
N ALA A 152 -3.73 28.76 17.08
CA ALA A 152 -3.61 30.22 16.93
C ALA A 152 -3.71 30.73 15.49
N ALA A 153 -3.37 29.90 14.49
CA ALA A 153 -3.53 30.22 13.09
C ALA A 153 -4.96 29.92 12.59
N LEU A 154 -5.57 28.81 13.03
CA LEU A 154 -6.95 28.43 12.73
C LEU A 154 -7.97 29.41 13.33
N LEU A 155 -7.82 29.79 14.60
CA LEU A 155 -8.74 30.67 15.32
C LEU A 155 -8.64 32.14 14.86
N LYS A 156 -7.55 32.53 14.18
CA LYS A 156 -7.46 33.82 13.47
C LYS A 156 -8.31 33.87 12.20
N ASN A 157 -8.74 32.72 11.68
CA ASN A 157 -9.58 32.63 10.50
C ASN A 157 -11.07 32.69 10.91
N ARG A 158 -11.65 33.90 10.90
CA ARG A 158 -13.00 34.20 11.41
C ARG A 158 -14.12 33.36 10.77
N SER A 159 -13.96 32.94 9.51
CA SER A 159 -14.93 32.08 8.82
C SER A 159 -14.94 30.64 9.34
N LEU A 160 -13.79 30.11 9.76
CA LEU A 160 -13.68 28.77 10.34
C LEU A 160 -14.20 28.75 11.79
N LEU A 161 -13.92 29.81 12.55
CA LEU A 161 -14.48 30.02 13.89
C LEU A 161 -16.02 30.13 13.83
N ASN A 162 -16.54 30.94 12.91
CA ASN A 162 -17.97 31.05 12.66
C ASN A 162 -18.60 29.76 12.11
N TYR A 163 -17.82 28.88 11.48
CA TYR A 163 -18.29 27.59 10.96
C TYR A 163 -18.44 26.54 12.07
N PHE A 164 -17.49 26.45 13.01
CA PHE A 164 -17.60 25.61 14.21
C PHE A 164 -18.64 26.12 15.21
N LEU A 165 -19.03 27.39 15.11
CA LEU A 165 -19.92 28.10 16.02
C LEU A 165 -21.17 28.63 15.30
N ALA A 166 -21.52 28.06 14.14
CA ALA A 166 -22.56 28.59 13.28
C ALA A 166 -23.95 28.26 13.84
N ASP A 167 -24.78 29.29 14.04
CA ASP A 167 -26.12 29.28 14.67
C ASP A 167 -27.16 28.27 14.10
N HIS A 168 -26.82 27.57 13.01
CA HIS A 168 -27.67 26.63 12.29
C HIS A 168 -27.29 25.15 12.51
N LYS A 169 -26.22 24.87 13.28
CA LYS A 169 -25.88 23.54 13.78
C LYS A 169 -25.93 23.58 15.32
N ALA A 170 -27.14 23.55 15.85
CA ALA A 170 -27.40 23.75 17.28
C ALA A 170 -26.88 22.58 18.14
N PRO A 171 -26.26 22.83 19.31
CA PRO A 171 -26.81 22.35 20.56
C PRO A 171 -28.02 23.23 20.90
N THR A 172 -29.21 22.61 20.99
CA THR A 172 -30.49 23.30 21.16
C THR A 172 -30.75 23.83 22.58
N ASP A 173 -29.74 24.39 23.25
CA ASP A 173 -29.97 25.15 24.47
C ASP A 173 -29.16 26.46 24.44
N TYR A 174 -29.84 27.53 24.04
CA TYR A 174 -29.31 28.89 24.05
C TYR A 174 -29.37 29.48 25.46
N SER A 175 -28.71 28.85 26.43
CA SER A 175 -28.45 29.45 27.74
C SER A 175 -27.12 30.24 27.70
N ASP A 176 -26.91 31.15 28.65
CA ASP A 176 -25.60 31.80 28.84
C ASP A 176 -24.49 30.81 29.26
N GLU A 177 -24.80 29.51 29.35
CA GLU A 177 -23.90 28.41 29.64
C GLU A 177 -23.44 27.66 28.37
N ASP A 178 -23.83 28.10 27.17
CA ASP A 178 -23.36 27.50 25.91
C ASP A 178 -21.84 27.67 25.75
N LEU A 179 -21.15 26.53 25.89
CA LEU A 179 -19.71 26.36 25.79
C LEU A 179 -19.13 26.99 24.51
N SER A 180 -19.88 26.95 23.41
CA SER A 180 -19.48 27.46 22.10
C SER A 180 -19.36 28.99 22.11
N LYS A 181 -20.37 29.67 22.68
CA LYS A 181 -20.39 31.12 22.88
C LYS A 181 -19.31 31.56 23.86
N MET A 182 -19.12 30.83 24.97
CA MET A 182 -18.06 31.10 25.95
C MET A 182 -16.67 31.00 25.32
N ILE A 183 -16.38 29.93 24.56
CA ILE A 183 -15.09 29.75 23.89
C ILE A 183 -14.84 30.89 22.89
N ARG A 184 -15.87 31.33 22.15
CA ARG A 184 -15.77 32.45 21.21
C ARG A 184 -15.41 33.77 21.89
N GLU A 185 -16.13 34.12 22.94
CA GLU A 185 -15.94 35.36 23.70
C GLU A 185 -14.54 35.42 24.34
N LEU A 186 -14.04 34.28 24.86
CA LEU A 186 -12.70 34.18 25.46
C LEU A 186 -11.58 34.46 24.44
N PHE A 187 -11.75 34.03 23.18
CA PHE A 187 -10.79 34.32 22.11
C PHE A 187 -10.92 35.74 21.58
N ASP A 188 -12.14 36.25 21.41
CA ASP A 188 -12.41 37.61 20.93
C ASP A 188 -11.92 38.68 21.94
N ASN A 189 -11.96 38.37 23.23
CA ASN A 189 -11.47 39.23 24.31
C ASN A 189 -9.97 39.08 24.60
N GLN A 190 -9.26 38.12 23.97
CA GLN A 190 -7.87 37.77 24.27
C GLN A 190 -7.63 37.33 25.71
N ASP A 191 -8.64 36.77 26.37
CA ASP A 191 -8.51 36.21 27.71
C ASP A 191 -7.64 34.93 27.71
N ILE A 192 -7.51 34.31 26.54
CA ILE A 192 -6.65 33.15 26.29
C ILE A 192 -5.81 33.37 25.03
N VAL A 193 -4.51 33.09 25.14
CA VAL A 193 -3.60 33.05 23.98
C VAL A 193 -2.87 31.72 23.95
N ILE A 194 -2.99 30.98 22.86
CA ILE A 194 -2.33 29.69 22.66
C ILE A 194 -1.18 29.89 21.68
N LYS A 195 0.05 29.54 22.06
CA LYS A 195 1.21 29.65 21.16
C LYS A 195 2.38 28.81 21.68
N ASP A 196 3.15 28.19 20.78
CA ASP A 196 4.43 27.55 21.10
C ASP A 196 4.32 26.52 22.25
N ASN A 197 3.32 25.64 22.18
CA ASN A 197 2.96 24.64 23.22
C ASN A 197 2.48 25.22 24.56
N ARG A 198 2.18 26.53 24.62
CA ARG A 198 1.78 27.24 25.84
C ARG A 198 0.36 27.81 25.75
N ILE A 199 -0.30 27.85 26.89
CA ILE A 199 -1.59 28.51 27.12
C ILE A 199 -1.34 29.69 28.06
N ARG A 200 -1.65 30.91 27.62
CA ARG A 200 -1.68 32.09 28.49
C ARG A 200 -3.10 32.28 29.01
N ALA A 201 -3.25 32.30 30.33
CA ALA A 201 -4.53 32.55 30.99
C ALA A 201 -4.38 33.64 32.05
N ARG A 202 -5.39 34.50 32.19
CA ARG A 202 -5.46 35.47 33.29
C ARG A 202 -5.81 34.75 34.57
N PHE A 203 -4.99 34.92 35.61
CA PHE A 203 -5.17 34.20 36.87
C PHE A 203 -6.18 34.92 37.77
N ASN A 204 -7.18 34.20 38.31
CA ASN A 204 -8.21 34.79 39.17
C ASN A 204 -7.89 34.59 40.67
N PHE A 205 -7.48 35.66 41.35
CA PHE A 205 -7.12 35.64 42.78
C PHE A 205 -8.31 35.47 43.74
N THR A 206 -9.53 35.70 43.27
CA THR A 206 -10.75 35.68 44.10
C THR A 206 -11.19 34.28 44.54
N LYS A 207 -10.59 33.21 43.99
CA LYS A 207 -11.00 31.82 44.22
C LYS A 207 -9.98 30.98 45.00
N ILE A 208 -8.79 31.49 45.31
CA ILE A 208 -7.75 30.74 46.04
C ILE A 208 -7.70 31.22 47.49
N THR A 209 -7.96 30.30 48.41
CA THR A 209 -7.89 30.52 49.86
C THR A 209 -6.51 31.08 50.24
N GLY A 210 -6.48 32.32 50.75
CA GLY A 210 -5.24 33.06 51.08
C GLY A 210 -4.95 34.26 50.18
N PHE A 211 -5.45 34.25 48.95
CA PHE A 211 -5.47 35.42 48.03
C PHE A 211 -6.82 36.14 48.02
N THR A 212 -7.90 35.48 48.48
CA THR A 212 -9.26 36.06 48.59
C THR A 212 -9.30 37.39 49.34
N ARG A 213 -8.49 37.58 50.38
CA ARG A 213 -8.37 38.86 51.12
C ARG A 213 -7.76 40.02 50.34
N TYR A 214 -7.21 39.75 49.16
CA TYR A 214 -6.61 40.72 48.25
C TYR A 214 -7.41 40.82 46.93
N SER A 215 -8.63 40.27 46.88
CA SER A 215 -9.52 40.28 45.71
C SER A 215 -9.82 41.67 45.17
N ASP A 216 -9.82 42.67 46.04
CA ASP A 216 -10.22 44.04 45.73
C ASP A 216 -9.09 44.85 45.08
N LEU A 217 -7.88 44.28 44.96
CA LEU A 217 -6.74 44.86 44.26
C LEU A 217 -6.75 44.47 42.78
N GLU A 218 -7.44 45.25 41.95
CA GLU A 218 -7.63 44.97 40.51
C GLU A 218 -6.33 44.81 39.71
N ASP A 219 -5.22 45.41 40.17
CA ASP A 219 -3.90 45.38 39.52
C ASP A 219 -2.91 44.37 40.11
N LEU A 220 -3.34 43.49 41.03
CA LEU A 220 -2.47 42.46 41.61
C LEU A 220 -2.03 41.45 40.52
N GLN A 221 -0.73 41.23 40.39
CA GLN A 221 -0.12 40.32 39.40
C GLN A 221 0.77 39.31 40.11
N ILE A 222 0.78 38.06 39.66
CA ILE A 222 1.78 37.08 40.13
C ILE A 222 3.14 37.52 39.60
N TRP A 223 4.12 37.59 40.49
CA TRP A 223 5.50 37.90 40.17
C TRP A 223 6.35 36.64 40.11
N TYR A 224 6.18 35.72 41.06
CA TYR A 224 7.04 34.54 41.15
C TYR A 224 6.27 33.29 41.52
N ILE A 225 6.66 32.18 40.89
CA ILE A 225 6.18 30.84 41.19
C ILE A 225 7.41 29.92 41.31
N GLY A 226 7.61 29.28 42.48
CA GLY A 226 8.72 28.36 42.64
C GLY A 226 8.89 27.72 44.01
N PRO A 227 10.03 27.04 44.26
CA PRO A 227 10.18 26.18 45.42
C PRO A 227 10.53 26.93 46.70
N LYS A 228 10.00 26.44 47.83
CA LYS A 228 10.42 26.82 49.18
C LYS A 228 10.63 25.60 50.06
N LYS A 229 11.74 25.55 50.78
CA LYS A 229 12.00 24.50 51.78
C LYS A 229 11.25 24.81 53.09
N MET A 230 10.54 23.81 53.62
CA MET A 230 9.82 23.86 54.89
C MET A 230 10.57 23.06 55.96
N LYS A 231 11.06 23.75 56.99
CA LYS A 231 11.75 23.10 58.12
C LYS A 231 10.73 22.32 58.98
N GLY A 232 11.08 21.12 59.42
CA GLY A 232 10.29 20.33 60.38
C GLY A 232 9.13 19.50 59.80
N THR A 233 9.03 19.38 58.47
CA THR A 233 8.00 18.54 57.81
C THR A 233 8.66 17.37 57.08
N ALA A 234 8.01 16.20 57.05
CA ALA A 234 8.55 15.00 56.38
C ALA A 234 8.78 15.19 54.87
N GLN A 235 7.98 16.03 54.22
CA GLN A 235 8.11 16.35 52.78
C GLN A 235 9.09 17.50 52.49
N GLY A 236 9.42 18.33 53.49
CA GLY A 236 10.46 19.35 53.38
C GLY A 236 10.23 20.50 52.38
N ALA A 237 9.10 20.57 51.66
CA ALA A 237 8.86 21.50 50.56
C ALA A 237 7.47 22.16 50.58
N ALA A 238 7.38 23.36 50.01
CA ALA A 238 6.15 24.10 49.72
C ALA A 238 6.27 24.81 48.35
N PHE A 239 5.12 25.02 47.72
CA PHE A 239 5.00 25.82 46.50
C PHE A 239 4.81 27.29 46.90
N MET A 240 5.72 28.17 46.50
CA MET A 240 5.69 29.60 46.84
C MET A 240 5.14 30.39 45.67
N VAL A 241 4.11 31.18 45.93
CA VAL A 241 3.52 32.13 44.98
C VAL A 241 3.64 33.52 45.57
N GLU A 242 4.32 34.41 44.86
CA GLU A 242 4.46 35.82 45.24
C GLU A 242 3.78 36.72 44.22
N ALA A 243 3.06 37.73 44.69
CA ALA A 243 2.29 38.67 43.89
C ALA A 243 2.49 40.12 44.35
N GLY A 244 2.39 41.06 43.42
CA GLY A 244 2.52 42.50 43.66
C GLY A 244 1.84 43.33 42.58
N ILE A 245 1.83 44.66 42.74
CA ILE A 245 1.18 45.60 41.82
C ILE A 245 2.21 46.07 40.79
N GLY A 246 1.89 45.97 39.49
CA GLY A 246 2.83 46.33 38.42
C GLY A 246 3.92 45.28 38.18
N ASN A 247 5.03 45.68 37.54
CA ASN A 247 6.14 44.78 37.21
C ASN A 247 7.21 44.78 38.31
N PRO A 248 7.77 43.62 38.70
CA PRO A 248 8.84 43.58 39.70
C PRO A 248 10.15 44.16 39.17
N SER A 249 10.95 44.75 40.08
CA SER A 249 12.29 45.25 39.76
C SER A 249 13.28 44.14 39.40
N ILE A 250 14.30 44.49 38.62
CA ILE A 250 15.37 43.56 38.17
C ILE A 250 16.14 42.99 39.37
N SER A 251 16.35 43.78 40.42
CA SER A 251 17.02 43.38 41.67
C SER A 251 16.22 42.32 42.42
N TYR A 252 14.91 42.51 42.57
CA TYR A 252 13.99 41.53 43.17
C TYR A 252 13.99 40.20 42.38
N ILE A 253 13.86 40.27 41.05
CA ILE A 253 13.92 39.08 40.18
C ILE A 253 15.22 38.30 40.40
N LYS A 254 16.36 38.99 40.51
CA LYS A 254 17.67 38.34 40.72
C LYS A 254 17.76 37.69 42.10
N GLY A 255 17.34 38.38 43.16
CA GLY A 255 17.42 37.89 44.54
C GLY A 255 16.58 36.62 44.78
N ILE A 256 15.34 36.61 44.30
CA ILE A 256 14.47 35.43 44.42
C ILE A 256 14.93 34.28 43.54
N ARG A 257 15.47 34.56 42.36
CA ARG A 257 16.03 33.51 41.51
C ARG A 257 17.15 32.75 42.22
N ASP A 258 18.04 33.47 42.89
CA ASP A 258 19.16 32.86 43.59
C ASP A 258 18.68 32.09 44.84
N ALA A 259 17.72 32.64 45.59
CA ALA A 259 17.07 31.93 46.71
C ALA A 259 16.30 30.68 46.28
N GLY A 260 15.56 30.76 45.17
CA GLY A 260 14.82 29.65 44.57
C GLY A 260 15.75 28.55 44.06
N LYS A 261 16.90 28.90 43.46
CA LYS A 261 17.93 27.93 43.05
C LYS A 261 18.53 27.18 44.25
N VAL A 262 18.83 27.88 45.34
CA VAL A 262 19.33 27.24 46.57
C VAL A 262 18.30 26.27 47.14
N ALA A 263 17.03 26.68 47.23
CA ALA A 263 15.95 25.83 47.69
C ALA A 263 15.76 24.59 46.79
N ALA A 264 15.78 24.77 45.46
CA ALA A 264 15.69 23.67 44.50
C ALA A 264 16.85 22.67 44.67
N ASN A 265 18.08 23.15 44.79
CA ASN A 265 19.26 22.29 44.99
C ASN A 265 19.20 21.50 46.30
N GLU A 266 18.72 22.10 47.38
CA GLU A 266 18.55 21.39 48.65
C GLU A 266 17.44 20.33 48.60
N LEU A 267 16.34 20.61 47.91
CA LEU A 267 15.25 19.65 47.71
C LEU A 267 15.67 18.50 46.79
N LEU A 268 16.45 18.78 45.74
CA LEU A 268 17.03 17.77 44.85
C LEU A 268 17.92 16.79 45.62
N LYS A 269 18.77 17.27 46.54
CA LYS A 269 19.60 16.40 47.39
C LYS A 269 18.78 15.45 48.27
N LEU A 270 17.60 15.87 48.73
CA LEU A 270 16.70 15.00 49.49
C LEU A 270 16.09 13.91 48.61
N ARG A 271 15.74 14.24 47.35
CA ARG A 271 15.19 13.28 46.38
C ARG A 271 16.24 12.36 45.74
N GLU A 272 17.53 12.70 45.79
CA GLU A 272 18.59 11.88 45.19
C GLU A 272 18.63 10.44 45.69
N GLN A 273 18.38 10.20 46.98
CA GLN A 273 18.31 8.84 47.52
C GLN A 273 17.12 8.07 46.97
N GLU A 274 15.95 8.70 46.87
CA GLU A 274 14.75 8.09 46.30
C GLU A 274 14.93 7.77 44.80
N TYR A 275 15.57 8.65 44.03
CA TYR A 275 15.90 8.38 42.63
C TYR A 275 16.82 7.17 42.46
N ILE A 276 17.76 6.95 43.38
CA ILE A 276 18.64 5.77 43.35
C ILE A 276 17.87 4.50 43.73
N THR A 277 17.06 4.57 44.79
CA THR A 277 16.33 3.41 45.32
C THR A 277 15.21 2.95 44.39
N TYR A 278 14.42 3.87 43.86
CA TYR A 278 13.22 3.57 43.06
C TYR A 278 13.43 3.69 41.55
N GLY A 279 14.60 4.19 41.12
CA GLY A 279 14.97 4.27 39.71
C GLY A 279 15.31 2.93 39.10
N PHE A 280 15.52 2.94 37.78
CA PHE A 280 15.96 1.73 37.09
C PHE A 280 17.34 1.26 37.58
N ASN A 281 17.38 0.07 38.18
CA ASN A 281 18.59 -0.57 38.69
C ASN A 281 18.55 -2.10 38.46
N LYS A 282 19.60 -2.81 38.86
CA LYS A 282 19.73 -4.26 38.64
C LYS A 282 18.63 -5.08 39.35
N ASP A 283 18.12 -4.60 40.47
CA ASP A 283 17.04 -5.27 41.22
C ASP A 283 15.70 -5.12 40.49
N VAL A 284 15.40 -3.92 39.96
CA VAL A 284 14.24 -3.66 39.11
C VAL A 284 14.29 -4.54 37.85
N GLU A 285 15.43 -4.59 37.16
CA GLU A 285 15.62 -5.45 35.98
C GLU A 285 15.42 -6.94 36.31
N THR A 286 15.95 -7.41 37.44
CA THR A 286 15.77 -8.79 37.92
C THR A 286 14.30 -9.08 38.24
N ARG A 287 13.60 -8.15 38.89
CA ARG A 287 12.17 -8.29 39.23
C ARG A 287 11.30 -8.35 37.97
N LEU A 288 11.56 -7.49 36.98
CA LEU A 288 10.86 -7.51 35.69
C LEU A 288 11.12 -8.81 34.92
N THR A 289 12.36 -9.30 34.93
CA THR A 289 12.73 -10.57 34.29
C THR A 289 12.01 -11.76 34.95
N LYS A 290 11.96 -11.80 36.29
CA LYS A 290 11.19 -12.83 37.03
C LYS A 290 9.69 -12.75 36.75
N LEU A 291 9.13 -11.54 36.70
CA LEU A 291 7.71 -11.34 36.37
C LEU A 291 7.39 -11.86 34.97
N HIS A 292 8.22 -11.51 33.98
CA HIS A 292 8.12 -12.00 32.62
C HIS A 292 8.22 -13.54 32.56
N SER A 293 9.24 -14.15 33.15
CA SER A 293 9.41 -15.61 33.18
C SER A 293 8.23 -16.33 33.82
N ARG A 294 7.72 -15.84 34.96
CA ARG A 294 6.55 -16.42 35.65
C ARG A 294 5.31 -16.40 34.77
N LEU A 295 5.05 -15.27 34.08
CA LEU A 295 3.89 -15.17 33.18
C LEU A 295 4.05 -16.04 31.93
N MET A 296 5.27 -16.17 31.40
CA MET A 296 5.57 -17.09 30.30
C MET A 296 5.36 -18.55 30.71
N GLU A 297 5.83 -18.98 31.89
CA GLU A 297 5.59 -20.32 32.43
C GLU A 297 4.09 -20.61 32.61
N ALA A 298 3.32 -19.61 33.07
CA ALA A 298 1.88 -19.73 33.25
C ALA A 298 1.10 -19.93 31.93
N THR A 299 1.70 -19.68 30.76
CA THR A 299 1.06 -19.98 29.48
C THR A 299 0.87 -21.48 29.25
N GLY A 300 1.74 -22.32 29.84
CA GLY A 300 1.80 -23.76 29.61
C GLY A 300 2.38 -24.18 28.25
N ILE A 301 2.95 -23.23 27.48
CA ILE A 301 3.55 -23.49 26.17
C ILE A 301 5.07 -23.61 26.33
N PHE A 302 5.62 -24.74 25.89
CA PHE A 302 7.06 -25.05 25.99
C PHE A 302 7.76 -25.20 24.63
N ASN A 303 6.98 -25.16 23.55
CA ASN A 303 7.42 -25.41 22.18
C ASN A 303 7.25 -24.16 21.31
N TRP A 304 7.65 -23.01 21.84
CA TRP A 304 7.73 -21.77 21.07
C TRP A 304 8.65 -21.95 19.86
N ASN A 305 8.26 -21.38 18.73
CA ASN A 305 9.12 -21.36 17.56
C ASN A 305 10.14 -20.22 17.63
N VAL A 306 11.21 -20.29 16.81
CA VAL A 306 12.31 -19.31 16.81
C VAL A 306 11.85 -17.85 16.69
N ARG A 307 10.73 -17.60 15.99
CA ARG A 307 10.16 -16.25 15.86
C ARG A 307 9.45 -15.82 17.13
N GLU A 308 8.65 -16.69 17.71
CA GLU A 308 7.97 -16.42 18.98
C GLU A 308 8.98 -16.15 20.08
N GLU A 309 10.09 -16.90 20.13
CA GLU A 309 11.21 -16.65 21.05
C GLU A 309 11.78 -15.23 20.88
N ARG A 310 11.93 -14.74 19.65
CA ARG A 310 12.35 -13.35 19.42
C ARG A 310 11.32 -12.34 19.88
N ILE A 311 10.03 -12.57 19.62
CA ILE A 311 8.95 -11.69 20.08
C ILE A 311 8.91 -11.66 21.62
N ILE A 312 9.12 -12.80 22.28
CA ILE A 312 9.26 -12.91 23.74
C ILE A 312 10.41 -12.03 24.23
N ASP A 313 11.58 -12.12 23.59
CA ASP A 313 12.74 -11.29 23.91
C ASP A 313 12.50 -9.79 23.62
N GLU A 314 11.78 -9.45 22.56
CA GLU A 314 11.35 -8.09 22.21
C GLU A 314 10.39 -7.53 23.26
N ILE A 315 9.41 -8.31 23.73
CA ILE A 315 8.50 -7.91 24.81
C ILE A 315 9.30 -7.61 26.08
N ARG A 316 10.24 -8.49 26.45
CA ARG A 316 11.11 -8.28 27.61
C ARG A 316 11.97 -7.04 27.46
N SER A 317 12.65 -6.87 26.33
CA SER A 317 13.53 -5.72 26.09
C SER A 317 12.74 -4.40 26.01
N THR A 318 11.55 -4.42 25.43
CA THR A 318 10.62 -3.28 25.43
C THR A 318 10.18 -2.92 26.83
N LEU A 319 9.84 -3.91 27.67
CA LEU A 319 9.50 -3.67 29.06
C LEU A 319 10.68 -3.05 29.83
N ILE A 320 11.90 -3.54 29.62
CA ILE A 320 13.11 -2.97 30.22
C ILE A 320 13.34 -1.54 29.73
N SER A 321 13.15 -1.27 28.43
CA SER A 321 13.25 0.07 27.86
C SER A 321 12.21 1.03 28.46
N LYS A 322 10.96 0.58 28.58
CA LYS A 322 9.89 1.32 29.27
C LYS A 322 10.26 1.62 30.73
N ALA A 323 10.84 0.65 31.44
CA ALA A 323 11.32 0.84 32.81
C ALA A 323 12.44 1.88 32.88
N ARG A 324 13.41 1.80 31.97
CA ARG A 324 14.51 2.78 31.86
C ARG A 324 13.99 4.19 31.63
N LYS A 325 12.94 4.37 30.82
CA LYS A 325 12.33 5.67 30.59
C LYS A 325 11.51 6.13 31.79
N ALA A 326 10.53 5.33 32.21
CA ALA A 326 9.55 5.68 33.25
C ALA A 326 10.15 5.78 34.67
N LEU A 327 11.30 5.15 34.93
CA LEU A 327 11.98 5.19 36.22
C LEU A 327 13.32 5.93 36.13
N SER A 328 13.34 6.99 35.32
CA SER A 328 14.50 7.87 35.16
C SER A 328 14.11 9.32 35.42
N LYS A 329 15.14 10.15 35.63
CA LYS A 329 15.00 11.60 35.80
C LYS A 329 14.56 12.33 34.51
N ASP A 330 14.27 11.60 33.43
CA ASP A 330 13.70 12.16 32.20
C ASP A 330 12.15 12.09 32.19
N ASP A 331 11.54 11.28 33.07
CA ASP A 331 10.08 11.16 33.19
C ASP A 331 9.54 12.05 34.33
N LEU A 332 8.57 12.91 34.00
CA LEU A 332 8.03 13.90 34.94
C LEU A 332 7.34 13.26 36.16
N TYR A 333 6.68 12.10 36.01
CA TYR A 333 6.04 11.43 37.16
C TYR A 333 7.07 10.82 38.11
N PHE A 334 8.19 10.34 37.57
CA PHE A 334 9.28 9.80 38.39
C PHE A 334 10.08 10.88 39.10
N ILE A 335 10.30 12.03 38.47
CA ILE A 335 10.97 13.17 39.11
C ILE A 335 10.17 13.65 40.34
N ASP A 336 8.84 13.60 40.26
CA ASP A 336 7.91 14.06 41.29
C ASP A 336 7.81 13.13 42.50
N GLU A 337 7.46 11.86 42.26
CA GLU A 337 7.20 10.85 43.30
C GLU A 337 7.84 9.50 42.92
N PRO A 338 9.17 9.33 43.09
CA PRO A 338 9.91 8.17 42.60
C PRO A 338 9.32 6.82 43.04
N GLN A 339 8.91 6.73 44.31
CA GLN A 339 8.31 5.53 44.89
C GLN A 339 6.97 5.18 44.25
N LYS A 340 6.09 6.17 44.07
CA LYS A 340 4.75 5.95 43.50
C LYS A 340 4.85 5.64 42.01
N ALA A 341 5.72 6.35 41.29
CA ALA A 341 6.03 6.06 39.90
C ALA A 341 6.55 4.62 39.72
N ASN A 342 7.40 4.14 40.63
CA ASN A 342 7.85 2.75 40.64
C ASN A 342 6.70 1.76 40.83
N ILE A 343 5.82 1.98 41.82
CA ILE A 343 4.66 1.11 42.07
C ILE A 343 3.73 1.08 40.84
N ASN A 344 3.35 2.26 40.33
CA ASN A 344 2.48 2.39 39.17
C ASN A 344 3.10 1.76 37.93
N PHE A 345 4.40 1.93 37.72
CA PHE A 345 5.12 1.28 36.64
C PHE A 345 5.02 -0.23 36.73
N PHE A 346 5.19 -0.84 37.90
CA PHE A 346 5.07 -2.30 38.04
C PHE A 346 3.66 -2.82 37.78
N VAL A 347 2.61 -2.05 38.13
CA VAL A 347 1.23 -2.38 37.78
C VAL A 347 1.04 -2.36 36.25
N ALA A 348 1.44 -1.26 35.60
CA ALA A 348 1.37 -1.12 34.14
C ALA A 348 2.26 -2.15 33.41
N ALA A 349 3.41 -2.51 33.99
CA ALA A 349 4.32 -3.52 33.47
C ALA A 349 3.68 -4.92 33.51
N GLU A 350 3.01 -5.28 34.60
CA GLU A 350 2.31 -6.55 34.73
C GLU A 350 1.15 -6.64 33.73
N GLU A 351 0.35 -5.58 33.59
CA GLU A 351 -0.72 -5.50 32.61
C GLU A 351 -0.20 -5.61 31.18
N PHE A 352 0.82 -4.82 30.83
CA PHE A 352 1.48 -4.88 29.52
C PHE A 352 1.97 -6.30 29.20
N LEU A 353 2.57 -6.98 30.17
CA LEU A 353 3.02 -8.36 30.01
C LEU A 353 1.84 -9.32 29.86
N ARG A 354 0.79 -9.23 30.68
CA ARG A 354 -0.40 -10.08 30.58
C ARG A 354 -1.05 -9.97 29.21
N VAL A 355 -1.28 -8.75 28.71
CA VAL A 355 -1.87 -8.49 27.39
C VAL A 355 -0.97 -9.02 26.28
N SER A 356 0.33 -8.71 26.32
CA SER A 356 1.26 -9.11 25.26
C SER A 356 1.49 -10.63 25.21
N ILE A 357 1.51 -11.30 26.37
CA ILE A 357 1.63 -12.75 26.47
C ILE A 357 0.32 -13.45 26.07
N ALA A 358 -0.84 -12.87 26.40
CA ALA A 358 -2.14 -13.40 25.97
C ALA A 358 -2.30 -13.35 24.43
N ASP A 359 -1.94 -12.22 23.80
CA ASP A 359 -1.90 -12.08 22.33
C ASP A 359 -0.95 -13.12 21.70
N MET A 360 0.25 -13.26 22.26
CA MET A 360 1.22 -14.24 21.80
C MET A 360 0.73 -15.69 21.95
N LYS A 361 0.03 -16.00 23.04
CA LYS A 361 -0.63 -17.29 23.25
C LYS A 361 -1.73 -17.53 22.20
N LEU A 362 -2.57 -16.53 21.94
CA LEU A 362 -3.62 -16.62 20.91
C LEU A 362 -3.01 -16.87 19.52
N ARG A 363 -1.98 -16.12 19.14
CA ARG A 363 -1.26 -16.30 17.88
C ARG A 363 -0.63 -17.69 17.77
N HIS A 364 -0.03 -18.19 18.84
CA HIS A 364 0.52 -19.53 18.88
C HIS A 364 -0.56 -20.60 18.69
N VAL A 365 -1.70 -20.46 19.37
CA VAL A 365 -2.84 -21.38 19.22
C VAL A 365 -3.34 -21.38 17.78
N ILE A 366 -3.50 -20.21 17.15
CA ILE A 366 -3.96 -20.10 15.77
C ILE A 366 -2.95 -20.68 14.78
N ASP A 367 -1.65 -20.44 14.99
CA ASP A 367 -0.60 -21.05 14.19
C ASP A 367 -0.60 -22.59 14.36
N MET A 368 -0.80 -23.09 15.57
CA MET A 368 -0.97 -24.52 15.85
C MET A 368 -2.22 -25.10 15.17
N GLU A 369 -3.36 -24.43 15.22
CA GLU A 369 -4.59 -24.83 14.53
C GLU A 369 -4.35 -24.91 13.02
N ASN A 370 -3.73 -23.89 12.43
CA ASN A 370 -3.41 -23.86 11.01
C ASN A 370 -2.42 -24.96 10.61
N ARG A 371 -1.45 -25.29 11.46
CA ARG A 371 -0.50 -26.41 11.26
C ARG A 371 -1.16 -27.77 11.39
N ASN A 372 -2.07 -27.93 12.34
CA ASN A 372 -2.73 -29.20 12.66
C ASN A 372 -4.00 -29.47 11.83
N GLY A 373 -4.50 -28.43 11.16
CA GLY A 373 -5.61 -28.47 10.22
C GLY A 373 -5.31 -29.27 8.96
N GLY A 374 -6.16 -29.09 7.96
CA GLY A 374 -6.07 -29.75 6.68
C GLY A 374 -6.60 -31.18 6.68
N SER A 375 -6.91 -31.66 5.48
CA SER A 375 -7.39 -33.01 5.25
C SER A 375 -6.26 -34.04 5.43
N LYS A 376 -6.63 -35.29 5.77
CA LYS A 376 -5.69 -36.43 5.82
C LYS A 376 -5.22 -36.88 4.42
N ALA A 377 -5.68 -36.22 3.36
CA ALA A 377 -5.26 -36.53 2.01
C ALA A 377 -3.75 -36.30 1.84
N LYS A 378 -3.16 -36.97 0.85
CA LYS A 378 -1.76 -36.84 0.45
C LYS A 378 -1.59 -36.01 -0.84
N THR A 379 -2.56 -35.14 -1.09
CA THR A 379 -2.63 -34.32 -2.30
C THR A 379 -1.75 -33.10 -2.15
N MET A 380 -1.11 -32.70 -3.25
CA MET A 380 -0.38 -31.42 -3.34
C MET A 380 -1.25 -30.38 -4.07
N PRO A 381 -0.93 -29.08 -3.99
CA PRO A 381 -1.54 -28.10 -4.89
C PRO A 381 -1.20 -28.45 -6.34
N PHE A 382 -2.11 -28.18 -7.28
CA PHE A 382 -1.81 -28.39 -8.71
C PHE A 382 -1.02 -27.23 -9.31
N ILE A 383 -1.10 -26.03 -8.71
CA ILE A 383 -0.31 -24.84 -9.09
C ILE A 383 0.36 -24.24 -7.84
N GLU A 384 1.64 -23.92 -7.98
CA GLU A 384 2.41 -23.06 -7.07
C GLU A 384 2.93 -21.86 -7.86
N THR A 385 2.70 -20.65 -7.37
CA THR A 385 3.10 -19.40 -8.01
C THR A 385 3.91 -18.53 -7.06
N ARG A 386 4.93 -17.83 -7.55
CA ARG A 386 5.67 -16.84 -6.78
C ARG A 386 5.68 -15.50 -7.50
N VAL A 387 5.36 -14.42 -6.80
CA VAL A 387 5.35 -13.04 -7.31
C VAL A 387 6.33 -12.19 -6.51
N SER A 388 7.35 -11.63 -7.15
CA SER A 388 8.41 -10.87 -6.46
C SER A 388 7.94 -9.54 -5.88
N GLN A 389 8.66 -9.00 -4.90
CA GLN A 389 8.45 -7.64 -4.38
C GLN A 389 8.43 -6.59 -5.49
N ASN A 390 9.33 -6.68 -6.47
CA ASN A 390 9.36 -5.73 -7.58
C ASN A 390 8.03 -5.78 -8.35
N ALA A 391 7.55 -6.98 -8.69
CA ALA A 391 6.26 -7.15 -9.35
C ALA A 391 5.09 -6.60 -8.52
N VAL A 392 5.06 -6.88 -7.21
CA VAL A 392 4.05 -6.33 -6.29
C VAL A 392 4.11 -4.80 -6.23
N SER A 393 5.30 -4.22 -6.14
CA SER A 393 5.48 -2.76 -6.04
C SER A 393 5.01 -2.04 -7.30
N GLN A 394 5.42 -2.55 -8.46
CA GLN A 394 5.01 -1.99 -9.74
C GLN A 394 3.51 -2.16 -9.99
N PHE A 395 2.95 -3.30 -9.60
CA PHE A 395 1.51 -3.51 -9.60
C PHE A 395 0.80 -2.44 -8.76
N THR A 396 1.24 -2.25 -7.52
CA THR A 396 0.63 -1.25 -6.61
C THR A 396 0.75 0.15 -7.20
N ASN A 397 1.88 0.48 -7.85
CA ASN A 397 2.13 1.80 -8.44
C ASN A 397 1.25 2.11 -9.66
N PHE A 398 0.98 1.13 -10.53
CA PHE A 398 0.22 1.37 -11.76
C PHE A 398 -1.20 1.88 -11.50
N PHE A 399 -1.86 1.37 -10.46
CA PHE A 399 -3.27 1.64 -10.17
C PHE A 399 -3.48 2.69 -9.07
N ARG A 400 -2.44 3.45 -8.70
CA ARG A 400 -2.55 4.61 -7.79
C ARG A 400 -3.42 5.75 -8.34
N ASP A 401 -3.87 5.62 -9.59
CA ASP A 401 -4.58 6.64 -10.36
C ASP A 401 -6.05 6.82 -9.93
N PHE A 402 -6.59 5.96 -9.05
CA PHE A 402 -8.02 5.95 -8.74
C PHE A 402 -8.40 6.91 -7.59
N LYS A 403 -9.34 7.84 -7.86
CA LYS A 403 -9.99 8.67 -6.82
C LYS A 403 -11.27 7.98 -6.35
N LEU A 404 -11.42 7.81 -5.04
CA LEU A 404 -12.59 7.14 -4.47
C LEU A 404 -13.87 8.00 -4.49
N ILE A 405 -13.74 9.31 -4.63
CA ILE A 405 -14.82 10.30 -4.50
C ILE A 405 -14.43 11.49 -5.42
N GLU A 406 -15.37 12.34 -5.83
CA GLU A 406 -15.12 13.61 -6.55
C GLU A 406 -14.09 14.56 -5.86
N LYS A 407 -13.62 14.20 -4.64
CA LYS A 407 -12.55 14.85 -3.85
C LYS A 407 -11.14 14.23 -4.09
N GLU A 408 -10.16 14.65 -3.29
CA GLU A 408 -8.79 14.12 -3.34
C GLU A 408 -8.71 12.63 -2.93
N PRO A 409 -7.80 11.81 -3.50
CA PRO A 409 -7.70 10.39 -3.16
C PRO A 409 -7.27 10.18 -1.70
N LEU A 410 -7.92 9.27 -0.96
CA LEU A 410 -7.56 8.96 0.45
C LEU A 410 -6.08 8.59 0.60
N PHE A 411 -5.52 7.84 -0.35
CA PHE A 411 -4.09 7.52 -0.39
C PHE A 411 -3.42 8.23 -1.56
N LYS A 412 -2.57 9.22 -1.27
CA LYS A 412 -1.73 9.87 -2.28
C LYS A 412 -0.62 8.94 -2.77
N GLU A 413 -0.10 8.10 -1.87
CA GLU A 413 0.86 7.04 -2.18
C GLU A 413 0.50 5.79 -1.37
N LEU A 414 0.56 4.60 -1.98
CA LEU A 414 0.34 3.32 -1.30
C LEU A 414 1.25 2.27 -1.92
N ASN A 415 2.02 1.58 -1.08
CA ASN A 415 2.94 0.52 -1.47
C ASN A 415 2.74 -0.69 -0.57
N VAL A 416 2.78 -1.88 -1.16
CA VAL A 416 2.79 -3.15 -0.44
C VAL A 416 4.22 -3.67 -0.35
N VAL A 417 4.73 -3.84 0.88
CA VAL A 417 6.04 -4.43 1.15
C VAL A 417 5.85 -5.82 1.73
N LEU A 418 6.42 -6.82 1.07
CA LEU A 418 6.51 -8.19 1.56
C LEU A 418 7.51 -8.22 2.72
N ALA A 419 7.05 -8.66 3.89
CA ALA A 419 7.84 -8.73 5.11
C ALA A 419 7.93 -10.19 5.61
N PRO A 420 8.81 -11.04 5.04
CA PRO A 420 8.90 -12.46 5.41
C PRO A 420 9.28 -12.72 6.87
N HIS A 421 9.99 -11.76 7.49
CA HIS A 421 10.34 -11.77 8.91
C HIS A 421 9.12 -11.57 9.83
N LEU A 422 8.10 -10.89 9.32
CA LEU A 422 6.79 -10.67 9.93
C LEU A 422 5.73 -11.39 9.08
N PRO A 423 5.83 -12.72 8.80
CA PRO A 423 5.15 -13.45 7.72
C PRO A 423 3.80 -12.84 7.34
N GLY A 424 3.90 -11.83 6.48
CA GLY A 424 2.90 -10.79 6.36
C GLY A 424 3.41 -9.62 5.53
N VAL A 425 2.60 -8.57 5.45
CA VAL A 425 2.80 -7.44 4.55
C VAL A 425 2.79 -6.14 5.33
N VAL A 426 3.58 -5.18 4.86
CA VAL A 426 3.59 -3.82 5.38
C VAL A 426 3.02 -2.91 4.31
N LEU A 427 1.89 -2.27 4.61
CA LEU A 427 1.29 -1.24 3.75
C LEU A 427 1.90 0.10 4.16
N LYS A 428 2.61 0.77 3.25
CA LYS A 428 3.24 2.06 3.56
C LYS A 428 2.96 3.07 2.47
N GLY A 429 2.86 4.33 2.83
CA GLY A 429 2.49 5.35 1.86
C GLY A 429 2.24 6.69 2.47
N ARG A 430 1.38 7.48 1.82
CA ARG A 430 0.92 8.77 2.32
C ARG A 430 -0.59 8.84 2.23
N VAL A 431 -1.24 9.07 3.35
CA VAL A 431 -2.68 9.22 3.46
C VAL A 431 -3.03 10.71 3.46
N ASN A 432 -3.97 11.11 2.61
CA ASN A 432 -4.60 12.41 2.67
C ASN A 432 -5.50 12.42 3.90
N LEU A 433 -5.08 13.14 4.94
CA LEU A 433 -5.89 13.32 6.14
C LEU A 433 -6.74 14.59 5.93
N GLU A 434 -7.74 14.50 5.05
CA GLU A 434 -8.92 15.36 5.21
C GLU A 434 -9.64 14.82 6.45
N LEU A 435 -9.62 15.57 7.53
CA LEU A 435 -10.18 15.12 8.80
C LEU A 435 -11.68 14.79 8.66
N ASN A 436 -12.40 15.47 7.77
CA ASN A 436 -13.81 15.19 7.48
C ASN A 436 -14.01 13.77 6.94
N SER A 437 -13.16 13.31 6.00
CA SER A 437 -13.25 11.95 5.45
C SER A 437 -12.90 10.86 6.47
N LEU A 438 -11.97 11.14 7.39
CA LEU A 438 -11.65 10.22 8.49
C LEU A 438 -12.79 10.12 9.51
N PHE A 439 -13.49 11.23 9.74
CA PHE A 439 -14.71 11.21 10.52
C PHE A 439 -15.79 10.46 9.76
N GLU A 440 -16.13 10.77 8.52
CA GLU A 440 -17.11 10.00 7.71
C GLU A 440 -16.87 8.47 7.76
N MET A 441 -15.62 8.01 7.68
CA MET A 441 -15.26 6.58 7.73
C MET A 441 -15.50 5.90 9.07
N GLY A 442 -15.44 6.64 10.18
CA GLY A 442 -15.76 6.10 11.51
C GLY A 442 -17.26 6.04 11.79
N LEU A 443 -18.06 6.65 10.92
CA LEU A 443 -19.46 7.05 11.13
C LEU A 443 -20.34 6.59 9.94
N GLU A 444 -19.82 5.63 9.15
CA GLU A 444 -20.43 5.18 7.91
C GLU A 444 -21.79 4.48 8.21
N GLY A 445 -22.89 5.08 7.76
CA GLY A 445 -24.27 4.62 8.03
C GLY A 445 -25.15 5.62 8.81
N GLU A 446 -24.57 6.69 9.33
CA GLU A 446 -25.23 7.66 10.22
C GLU A 446 -25.96 8.81 9.49
N GLY A 447 -25.84 8.90 8.16
CA GLY A 447 -26.58 9.88 7.33
C GLY A 447 -26.09 11.33 7.42
N ILE A 448 -24.83 11.57 7.81
CA ILE A 448 -24.29 12.91 8.04
C ILE A 448 -23.62 13.46 6.79
N ASP A 449 -24.05 14.64 6.36
CA ASP A 449 -23.45 15.38 5.25
C ASP A 449 -22.36 16.36 5.74
N PHE A 450 -21.10 16.10 5.36
CA PHE A 450 -19.93 16.94 5.67
C PHE A 450 -19.51 17.87 4.53
N ASN A 451 -20.47 18.47 3.81
CA ASN A 451 -20.27 19.48 2.75
C ASN A 451 -19.61 20.82 3.20
N ASN A 452 -18.48 20.78 3.90
CA ASN A 452 -17.82 21.92 4.53
C ASN A 452 -16.29 21.91 4.31
N PRO A 453 -15.60 23.07 4.49
CA PRO A 453 -14.26 23.24 3.93
C PRO A 453 -13.28 22.19 4.45
N ASP A 454 -12.49 21.64 3.53
CA ASP A 454 -11.48 20.61 3.78
C ASP A 454 -10.56 21.00 4.97
N ILE A 455 -10.69 20.29 6.08
CA ILE A 455 -9.80 20.48 7.23
C ILE A 455 -8.54 19.64 6.99
N ARG A 456 -7.43 20.32 6.70
CA ARG A 456 -6.13 19.72 6.38
C ARG A 456 -5.07 20.03 7.43
N LEU A 457 -4.05 19.18 7.50
CA LEU A 457 -2.85 19.43 8.28
C LEU A 457 -2.00 20.57 7.67
N ASP A 458 -1.15 21.20 8.48
CA ASP A 458 -0.26 22.28 8.01
C ASP A 458 0.65 21.80 6.87
N SER A 459 0.38 22.32 5.67
CA SER A 459 1.14 22.06 4.45
C SER A 459 2.66 22.26 4.57
N LYS A 460 3.13 23.07 5.54
CA LYS A 460 4.57 23.26 5.77
C LYS A 460 5.27 22.07 6.41
N THR A 461 4.57 21.26 7.20
CA THR A 461 5.18 20.15 7.95
C THR A 461 5.10 18.83 7.18
N TYR A 462 3.94 18.52 6.59
CA TYR A 462 3.72 17.27 5.85
C TYR A 462 3.14 17.46 4.44
N GLY A 463 2.87 18.70 3.99
CA GLY A 463 2.09 18.93 2.78
C GLY A 463 0.63 18.53 2.96
N ASP A 464 -0.05 18.15 1.88
CA ASP A 464 -1.47 17.72 1.91
C ASP A 464 -1.69 16.28 2.44
N SER A 465 -0.62 15.56 2.80
CA SER A 465 -0.71 14.13 3.16
C SER A 465 0.31 13.69 4.19
N VAL A 466 -0.07 12.75 5.07
CA VAL A 466 0.77 12.22 6.15
C VAL A 466 1.35 10.86 5.78
N PRO A 467 2.65 10.64 5.96
CA PRO A 467 3.24 9.32 5.74
C PRO A 467 2.68 8.32 6.76
N PHE A 468 2.41 7.09 6.33
CA PHE A 468 1.95 6.02 7.20
C PHE A 468 2.62 4.68 6.90
N GLU A 469 2.65 3.81 7.90
CA GLU A 469 3.08 2.42 7.80
C GLU A 469 2.14 1.53 8.63
N LEU A 470 1.53 0.52 8.03
CA LEU A 470 0.64 -0.44 8.65
C LEU A 470 1.22 -1.83 8.47
N SER A 471 1.61 -2.47 9.57
CA SER A 471 2.19 -3.81 9.58
C SER A 471 1.11 -4.87 9.83
N LEU A 472 0.96 -5.81 8.90
CA LEU A 472 -0.08 -6.84 8.92
C LEU A 472 0.56 -8.24 8.90
N TYR A 473 0.14 -9.12 9.79
CA TYR A 473 0.41 -10.57 9.66
C TYR A 473 -0.59 -11.20 8.72
N VAL A 474 -0.15 -12.21 7.97
CA VAL A 474 -0.98 -12.93 7.00
C VAL A 474 -1.13 -14.37 7.45
N TYR A 475 -2.38 -14.83 7.58
CA TYR A 475 -2.69 -16.22 7.93
C TYR A 475 -3.68 -16.82 6.94
N MET A 476 -3.36 -18.00 6.41
CA MET A 476 -4.28 -18.72 5.54
C MET A 476 -5.05 -19.77 6.34
N ARG A 477 -6.37 -19.83 6.20
CA ARG A 477 -7.25 -20.87 6.74
C ARG A 477 -7.53 -21.98 5.73
N ASP A 478 -8.08 -23.09 6.22
CA ASP A 478 -8.38 -24.30 5.43
C ASP A 478 -9.44 -24.07 4.34
N ASN A 479 -10.33 -23.10 4.55
CA ASN A 479 -11.51 -22.83 3.74
C ASN A 479 -11.30 -21.71 2.70
N GLY A 480 -10.06 -21.37 2.34
CA GLY A 480 -9.83 -20.31 1.37
C GLY A 480 -9.94 -18.91 1.96
N VAL A 481 -9.99 -18.77 3.28
CA VAL A 481 -10.02 -17.47 3.97
C VAL A 481 -8.61 -17.02 4.33
N LEU A 482 -8.26 -15.82 3.90
CA LEU A 482 -7.02 -15.13 4.27
C LEU A 482 -7.34 -14.15 5.41
N GLU A 483 -6.69 -14.31 6.54
CA GLU A 483 -6.78 -13.38 7.68
C GLU A 483 -5.60 -12.40 7.67
N LEU A 484 -5.90 -11.11 7.82
CA LEU A 484 -4.92 -10.07 8.10
C LEU A 484 -5.07 -9.63 9.56
N ASP A 485 -3.98 -9.73 10.33
CA ASP A 485 -3.93 -9.35 11.75
C ASP A 485 -3.01 -8.14 11.92
N ILE A 486 -3.50 -7.08 12.58
CA ILE A 486 -2.81 -5.80 12.69
C ILE A 486 -1.75 -5.91 13.78
N LYS A 487 -0.47 -5.78 13.41
CA LYS A 487 0.63 -5.70 14.38
C LYS A 487 0.68 -4.30 15.00
N GLU A 488 0.79 -3.29 14.15
CA GLU A 488 0.91 -1.88 14.51
C GLU A 488 0.66 -1.01 13.28
N ALA A 489 0.28 0.24 13.51
CA ALA A 489 0.30 1.31 12.52
C ALA A 489 1.12 2.49 13.04
N VAL A 490 1.84 3.16 12.15
CA VAL A 490 2.64 4.34 12.44
C VAL A 490 2.20 5.46 11.51
N LEU A 491 1.91 6.64 12.06
CA LEU A 491 1.61 7.86 11.32
C LEU A 491 2.71 8.89 11.54
N GLY A 492 3.17 9.55 10.49
CA GLY A 492 4.22 10.57 10.55
C GLY A 492 5.65 10.04 10.39
N GLU A 493 6.61 10.96 10.31
CA GLU A 493 8.04 10.65 10.10
C GLU A 493 8.93 11.37 11.14
N GLY A 494 10.16 10.88 11.32
CA GLY A 494 11.14 11.47 12.25
C GLY A 494 10.98 11.02 13.72
N SER A 495 11.94 11.42 14.57
CA SER A 495 11.99 11.01 15.98
C SER A 495 10.96 11.71 16.88
N GLN A 496 10.39 12.84 16.42
CA GLN A 496 9.43 13.65 17.19
C GLN A 496 8.04 13.74 16.53
N GLY A 497 7.87 13.22 15.31
CA GLY A 497 6.64 13.33 14.52
C GLY A 497 5.85 12.03 14.34
N ARG A 498 6.31 10.91 14.92
CA ARG A 498 5.70 9.59 14.77
C ARG A 498 4.67 9.30 15.86
N VAL A 499 3.47 8.91 15.45
CA VAL A 499 2.41 8.37 16.31
C VAL A 499 2.35 6.86 16.07
N HIS A 500 2.53 6.08 17.14
CA HIS A 500 2.40 4.63 17.10
C HIS A 500 1.00 4.25 17.58
N LEU A 501 0.27 3.54 16.73
CA LEU A 501 -1.05 3.01 17.00
C LEU A 501 -0.97 1.49 17.06
N THR A 502 -1.56 0.91 18.10
CA THR A 502 -1.64 -0.54 18.26
C THR A 502 -3.10 -0.90 18.54
N PRO A 503 -3.58 -2.07 18.11
CA PRO A 503 -4.97 -2.49 18.33
C PRO A 503 -5.32 -2.76 19.81
N LYS A 504 -4.39 -2.53 20.75
CA LYS A 504 -4.47 -2.95 22.16
C LYS A 504 -5.37 -2.08 23.06
N THR A 505 -6.25 -1.27 22.48
CA THR A 505 -7.18 -0.39 23.21
C THR A 505 -8.57 -0.50 22.57
N ASP A 506 -9.64 -0.25 23.33
CA ASP A 506 -11.03 -0.27 22.84
C ASP A 506 -11.28 0.69 21.63
N LYS A 507 -10.32 1.58 21.34
CA LYS A 507 -10.28 2.48 20.18
C LYS A 507 -9.58 1.88 18.93
N GLY A 508 -9.30 0.58 18.93
CA GLY A 508 -8.65 -0.16 17.83
C GLY A 508 -9.48 -0.27 16.55
N TYR A 509 -10.80 -0.05 16.64
CA TYR A 509 -11.75 -0.14 15.52
C TYR A 509 -11.35 0.74 14.32
N PHE A 510 -10.83 1.94 14.57
CA PHE A 510 -10.31 2.80 13.50
C PHE A 510 -9.20 2.11 12.67
N LEU A 511 -8.31 1.35 13.32
CA LEU A 511 -7.26 0.62 12.61
C LEU A 511 -7.82 -0.52 11.76
N GLU A 512 -8.90 -1.17 12.22
CA GLU A 512 -9.59 -2.22 11.47
C GLU A 512 -10.23 -1.66 10.20
N GLU A 513 -11.01 -0.58 10.32
CA GLU A 513 -11.64 0.09 9.17
C GLU A 513 -10.59 0.71 8.22
N PHE A 514 -9.55 1.35 8.77
CA PHE A 514 -8.44 1.85 7.95
C PHE A 514 -7.73 0.73 7.18
N THR A 515 -7.54 -0.44 7.81
CA THR A 515 -6.95 -1.63 7.16
C THR A 515 -7.87 -2.18 6.08
N LYS A 516 -9.19 -2.25 6.34
CA LYS A 516 -10.21 -2.66 5.37
C LYS A 516 -10.21 -1.75 4.15
N LEU A 517 -10.19 -0.43 4.35
CA LEU A 517 -10.15 0.56 3.26
C LEU A 517 -8.84 0.49 2.47
N ALA A 518 -7.70 0.37 3.13
CA ALA A 518 -6.41 0.19 2.46
C ALA A 518 -6.42 -1.10 1.61
N THR A 519 -6.95 -2.19 2.17
CA THR A 519 -7.08 -3.48 1.48
C THR A 519 -8.07 -3.41 0.32
N ALA A 520 -9.23 -2.76 0.50
CA ALA A 520 -10.23 -2.58 -0.54
C ALA A 520 -9.68 -1.72 -1.70
N ASN A 521 -8.95 -0.63 -1.40
CA ASN A 521 -8.27 0.18 -2.42
C ASN A 521 -7.25 -0.63 -3.22
N ILE A 522 -6.47 -1.46 -2.52
CA ILE A 522 -5.51 -2.37 -3.14
C ILE A 522 -6.25 -3.39 -4.02
N LEU A 523 -7.30 -4.06 -3.52
CA LEU A 523 -8.06 -5.06 -4.27
C LEU A 523 -8.88 -4.48 -5.44
N LYS A 524 -9.41 -3.26 -5.29
CA LYS A 524 -10.13 -2.52 -6.34
C LYS A 524 -9.22 -2.31 -7.54
N THR A 525 -8.02 -1.82 -7.22
CA THR A 525 -6.88 -1.73 -8.12
C THR A 525 -6.60 -3.06 -8.87
N TYR A 526 -6.83 -4.23 -8.25
CA TYR A 526 -6.62 -5.53 -8.91
C TYR A 526 -7.69 -5.95 -9.94
N LEU A 527 -8.93 -5.47 -9.82
CA LEU A 527 -10.06 -5.97 -10.63
C LEU A 527 -10.18 -5.29 -12.00
N ILE A 528 -9.49 -4.16 -12.21
CA ILE A 528 -9.64 -3.29 -13.37
C ILE A 528 -8.71 -3.66 -14.54
N SER A 529 -7.92 -4.73 -14.40
CA SER A 529 -6.87 -5.07 -15.36
C SER A 529 -7.37 -5.64 -16.70
N ASP A 530 -8.65 -6.00 -16.82
CA ASP A 530 -9.22 -6.53 -18.07
C ASP A 530 -10.46 -5.72 -18.52
N PRO A 531 -10.29 -4.72 -19.41
CA PRO A 531 -11.40 -3.91 -19.92
C PRO A 531 -12.40 -4.73 -20.77
N LEU A 532 -12.11 -6.00 -21.08
CA LEU A 532 -13.02 -6.91 -21.78
C LEU A 532 -13.81 -7.82 -20.82
N ALA A 533 -13.45 -7.88 -19.53
CA ALA A 533 -14.09 -8.76 -18.54
C ALA A 533 -15.23 -8.07 -17.76
N SER A 534 -15.36 -6.76 -17.87
CA SER A 534 -16.34 -5.95 -17.13
C SER A 534 -17.65 -5.80 -17.90
N LYS A 535 -18.77 -6.07 -17.22
CA LYS A 535 -20.13 -5.80 -17.71
C LYS A 535 -20.37 -4.29 -17.64
N GLU A 536 -20.59 -3.63 -18.77
CA GLU A 536 -21.24 -2.31 -18.77
C GLU A 536 -22.69 -2.47 -18.28
N GLY A 537 -23.15 -1.53 -17.45
CA GLY A 537 -24.48 -1.55 -16.82
C GLY A 537 -25.65 -1.55 -17.80
N ASP A 538 -26.82 -1.98 -17.29
CA ASP A 538 -28.22 -2.02 -17.80
C ASP A 538 -28.53 -2.40 -19.26
N GLU A 539 -27.65 -2.18 -20.23
CA GLU A 539 -27.75 -2.74 -21.57
C GLU A 539 -26.85 -3.98 -21.69
N GLN A 540 -27.46 -5.16 -21.66
CA GLN A 540 -26.81 -6.46 -21.84
C GLN A 540 -26.06 -6.58 -23.18
N LYS A 541 -24.86 -6.01 -23.30
CA LYS A 541 -23.88 -6.52 -24.27
C LYS A 541 -23.30 -7.80 -23.71
N THR A 542 -23.88 -8.93 -24.10
CA THR A 542 -23.52 -10.26 -23.61
C THR A 542 -22.49 -10.97 -24.50
N ASP A 543 -22.14 -10.43 -25.68
CA ASP A 543 -21.15 -11.03 -26.58
C ASP A 543 -19.76 -10.33 -26.47
N PRO A 544 -18.72 -11.02 -25.96
CA PRO A 544 -17.33 -10.53 -25.94
C PRO A 544 -16.79 -10.06 -27.29
N LYS A 545 -17.35 -10.51 -28.42
CA LYS A 545 -16.97 -10.04 -29.75
C LYS A 545 -17.36 -8.59 -29.99
N GLU A 546 -18.56 -8.18 -29.56
CA GLU A 546 -19.05 -6.81 -29.75
C GLU A 546 -18.21 -5.81 -28.93
N ILE A 547 -17.83 -6.19 -27.70
CA ILE A 547 -16.94 -5.39 -26.84
C ILE A 547 -15.58 -5.21 -27.53
N LYS A 548 -15.02 -6.28 -28.10
CA LYS A 548 -13.74 -6.24 -28.81
C LYS A 548 -13.82 -5.36 -30.07
N GLU A 549 -14.88 -5.46 -30.86
CA GLU A 549 -15.07 -4.63 -32.06
C GLU A 549 -15.18 -3.14 -31.70
N ASP A 550 -15.86 -2.80 -30.61
CA ASP A 550 -15.92 -1.42 -30.12
C ASP A 550 -14.54 -0.88 -29.71
N LEU A 551 -13.78 -1.68 -28.97
CA LEU A 551 -12.41 -1.33 -28.58
C LEU A 551 -11.51 -1.12 -29.81
N ILE A 552 -11.62 -1.97 -30.84
CA ILE A 552 -10.87 -1.80 -32.08
C ILE A 552 -11.24 -0.47 -32.76
N ARG A 553 -12.52 -0.12 -32.87
CA ARG A 553 -12.96 1.18 -33.44
C ARG A 553 -12.41 2.37 -32.65
N LYS A 554 -12.44 2.31 -31.31
CA LYS A 554 -11.83 3.35 -30.44
C LYS A 554 -10.33 3.48 -30.71
N LEU A 555 -9.62 2.36 -30.86
CA LEU A 555 -8.19 2.34 -31.16
C LEU A 555 -7.85 2.84 -32.57
N GLU A 556 -8.69 2.59 -33.57
CA GLU A 556 -8.53 3.14 -34.93
C GLU A 556 -8.68 4.66 -34.93
N SER A 557 -9.69 5.19 -34.24
CA SER A 557 -9.86 6.62 -34.02
C SER A 557 -8.64 7.23 -33.32
N PHE A 558 -8.15 6.57 -32.26
CA PHE A 558 -6.95 6.97 -31.54
C PHE A 558 -5.70 7.01 -32.44
N LYS A 559 -5.49 5.97 -33.25
CA LYS A 559 -4.40 5.88 -34.24
C LYS A 559 -4.48 7.03 -35.26
N ASN A 560 -5.68 7.35 -35.75
CA ASN A 560 -5.89 8.45 -36.71
C ASN A 560 -5.56 9.82 -36.09
N ASN A 561 -5.88 10.03 -34.81
CA ASN A 561 -5.53 11.26 -34.09
C ASN A 561 -4.00 11.43 -34.01
N PHE A 562 -3.24 10.36 -33.71
CA PHE A 562 -1.77 10.40 -33.76
C PHE A 562 -1.21 10.63 -35.16
N ALA A 563 -1.86 10.08 -36.21
CA ALA A 563 -1.45 10.26 -37.60
C ALA A 563 -1.62 11.70 -38.08
N SER A 564 -2.65 12.42 -37.59
CA SER A 564 -2.89 13.83 -37.93
C SER A 564 -1.73 14.76 -37.53
N ILE A 565 -0.92 14.35 -36.56
CA ILE A 565 0.30 15.05 -36.13
C ILE A 565 1.46 14.63 -37.05
N ASN A 566 1.50 15.21 -38.25
CA ASN A 566 2.44 14.86 -39.34
C ASN A 566 3.93 14.89 -38.96
N SER A 567 4.36 15.71 -37.98
CA SER A 567 5.75 15.73 -37.47
C SER A 567 5.85 16.37 -36.09
N VAL A 568 6.63 15.77 -35.17
CA VAL A 568 6.79 16.26 -33.78
C VAL A 568 8.15 16.94 -33.59
N LYS A 569 8.43 18.03 -34.32
CA LYS A 569 9.73 18.74 -34.24
C LYS A 569 9.82 19.80 -33.13
N THR A 570 8.73 20.04 -32.41
CA THR A 570 8.60 21.15 -31.45
C THR A 570 8.00 20.66 -30.14
N VAL A 571 8.40 21.28 -29.03
CA VAL A 571 7.89 20.95 -27.69
C VAL A 571 6.36 21.06 -27.61
N ASP A 572 5.73 22.08 -28.21
CA ASP A 572 4.26 22.23 -28.19
C ASP A 572 3.53 21.03 -28.84
N LYS A 573 4.00 20.55 -30.00
CA LYS A 573 3.47 19.34 -30.65
C LYS A 573 3.71 18.07 -29.84
N LEU A 574 4.84 17.97 -29.14
CA LEU A 574 5.12 16.83 -28.27
C LEU A 574 4.20 16.83 -27.04
N ILE A 575 3.90 18.00 -26.48
CA ILE A 575 2.90 18.17 -25.42
C ILE A 575 1.51 17.75 -25.91
N GLU A 576 1.14 18.07 -27.15
CA GLU A 576 -0.11 17.61 -27.78
C GLU A 576 -0.16 16.08 -27.90
N VAL A 577 0.91 15.45 -28.41
CA VAL A 577 1.05 13.98 -28.45
C VAL A 577 0.91 13.38 -27.05
N LYS A 578 1.55 13.99 -26.05
CA LYS A 578 1.50 13.53 -24.66
C LYS A 578 0.10 13.67 -24.05
N LYS A 579 -0.63 14.73 -24.40
CA LYS A 579 -2.03 14.91 -24.01
C LYS A 579 -2.93 13.83 -24.61
N LEU A 580 -2.70 13.46 -25.87
CA LEU A 580 -3.42 12.35 -26.50
C LEU A 580 -3.11 11.01 -25.83
N ASP A 581 -1.85 10.71 -25.49
CA ASP A 581 -1.44 9.51 -24.72
C ASP A 581 -2.18 9.38 -23.38
N LEU A 582 -2.40 10.51 -22.68
CA LEU A 582 -3.18 10.53 -21.42
C LEU A 582 -4.68 10.27 -21.62
N GLN A 583 -5.20 10.55 -22.82
CA GLN A 583 -6.59 10.31 -23.22
C GLN A 583 -6.76 8.97 -23.94
N GLY A 584 -5.83 8.02 -23.71
CA GLY A 584 -5.87 6.70 -24.31
C GLY A 584 -7.12 5.92 -23.93
N PRO A 585 -7.57 4.99 -24.79
CA PRO A 585 -8.76 4.18 -24.50
C PRO A 585 -8.60 3.28 -23.27
N PHE A 586 -7.37 3.07 -22.77
CA PHE A 586 -7.12 2.27 -21.57
C PHE A 586 -6.97 3.10 -20.28
N THR A 587 -6.93 4.43 -20.38
CA THR A 587 -6.84 5.32 -19.20
C THR A 587 -8.22 5.82 -18.74
N SER A 588 -9.23 5.86 -19.62
CA SER A 588 -10.59 6.34 -19.31
C SER A 588 -11.57 5.26 -18.86
N ILE A 589 -11.36 4.00 -19.26
CA ILE A 589 -12.26 2.86 -18.94
C ILE A 589 -12.31 2.46 -17.45
N PRO A 590 -11.21 2.58 -16.66
CA PRO A 590 -11.22 2.23 -15.23
C PRO A 590 -12.23 2.97 -14.35
N GLU A 591 -12.46 4.26 -14.60
CA GLU A 591 -13.22 5.15 -13.71
C GLU A 591 -14.73 4.89 -13.75
N GLU A 592 -15.32 4.71 -14.93
CA GLU A 592 -16.78 4.55 -15.10
C GLU A 592 -17.28 3.13 -14.76
N MET A 593 -16.44 2.10 -14.89
CA MET A 593 -16.85 0.69 -14.75
C MET A 593 -16.91 0.17 -13.30
N THR A 594 -16.46 0.96 -12.32
CA THR A 594 -16.03 0.43 -11.02
C THR A 594 -16.94 0.72 -9.84
N GLU A 595 -17.77 1.75 -9.82
CA GLU A 595 -18.46 2.09 -8.56
C GLU A 595 -19.54 1.06 -8.16
N GLU A 596 -20.40 0.62 -9.07
CA GLU A 596 -21.53 -0.27 -8.73
C GLU A 596 -21.10 -1.75 -8.56
N ASN A 597 -20.28 -2.29 -9.46
CA ASN A 597 -19.86 -3.70 -9.42
C ASN A 597 -18.91 -4.02 -8.25
N LEU A 598 -18.18 -3.02 -7.73
CA LEU A 598 -17.19 -3.24 -6.66
C LEU A 598 -17.83 -3.32 -5.29
N VAL A 599 -18.90 -2.57 -5.02
CA VAL A 599 -19.59 -2.59 -3.72
C VAL A 599 -20.17 -3.99 -3.46
N GLU A 600 -20.84 -4.58 -4.45
CA GLU A 600 -21.40 -5.94 -4.34
C GLU A 600 -20.31 -7.02 -4.27
N PHE A 601 -19.20 -6.84 -5.00
CA PHE A 601 -18.05 -7.75 -4.96
C PHE A 601 -17.35 -7.73 -3.59
N PHE A 602 -17.10 -6.56 -3.02
CA PHE A 602 -16.39 -6.44 -1.74
C PHE A 602 -17.23 -6.87 -0.55
N ASN A 603 -18.54 -6.65 -0.56
CA ASN A 603 -19.44 -7.09 0.50
C ASN A 603 -19.41 -8.62 0.71
N ASN A 604 -19.10 -9.40 -0.32
CA ASN A 604 -19.04 -10.86 -0.25
C ASN A 604 -17.63 -11.41 0.01
N ILE A 605 -16.59 -10.57 -0.06
CA ILE A 605 -15.18 -10.99 0.00
C ILE A 605 -14.47 -10.46 1.23
N LEU A 606 -14.76 -9.25 1.69
CA LEU A 606 -14.11 -8.63 2.85
C LEU A 606 -15.05 -8.61 4.04
N GLY A 607 -14.62 -9.19 5.16
CA GLY A 607 -15.32 -9.15 6.45
C GLY A 607 -14.36 -8.91 7.61
N ILE A 608 -14.90 -8.57 8.78
CA ILE A 608 -14.12 -8.45 10.02
C ILE A 608 -14.64 -9.48 11.01
N ASP A 609 -13.75 -10.31 11.55
CA ASP A 609 -14.07 -11.17 12.69
C ASP A 609 -14.00 -10.35 13.97
N ARG A 610 -15.16 -9.93 14.47
CA ARG A 610 -15.29 -9.11 15.69
C ARG A 610 -14.76 -9.78 16.95
N HIS A 611 -14.58 -11.11 16.99
CA HIS A 611 -14.01 -11.79 18.15
C HIS A 611 -12.48 -11.74 18.15
N THR A 612 -11.86 -11.67 16.98
CA THR A 612 -10.40 -11.70 16.83
C THR A 612 -9.81 -10.36 16.36
N GLY A 613 -10.63 -9.41 15.92
CA GLY A 613 -10.20 -8.11 15.37
C GLY A 613 -9.50 -8.23 14.01
N ARG A 614 -9.70 -9.35 13.30
CA ARG A 614 -8.97 -9.68 12.07
C ARG A 614 -9.81 -9.43 10.84
N LEU A 615 -9.20 -8.82 9.83
CA LEU A 615 -9.80 -8.73 8.51
C LEU A 615 -9.76 -10.11 7.85
N GLN A 616 -10.90 -10.60 7.39
CA GLN A 616 -11.06 -11.84 6.66
C GLN A 616 -11.31 -11.52 5.18
N ILE A 617 -10.51 -12.13 4.31
CA ILE A 617 -10.64 -12.03 2.86
C ILE A 617 -11.01 -13.41 2.35
N ASN A 618 -12.23 -13.58 1.84
CA ASN A 618 -12.72 -14.83 1.29
C ASN A 618 -12.23 -14.99 -0.16
N LEU A 619 -11.30 -15.91 -0.37
CA LEU A 619 -10.68 -16.19 -1.66
C LEU A 619 -11.22 -17.48 -2.28
N ASP A 620 -12.42 -17.95 -1.89
CA ASP A 620 -13.06 -19.11 -2.50
C ASP A 620 -13.50 -18.77 -3.94
N PRO A 621 -12.93 -19.40 -4.98
CA PRO A 621 -13.30 -19.16 -6.37
C PRO A 621 -14.78 -19.48 -6.69
N LYS A 622 -15.48 -20.21 -5.82
CA LYS A 622 -16.92 -20.47 -5.97
C LYS A 622 -17.77 -19.20 -5.92
N ILE A 623 -17.28 -18.14 -5.28
CA ILE A 623 -17.94 -16.82 -5.26
C ILE A 623 -18.10 -16.29 -6.69
N LEU A 624 -17.14 -16.59 -7.58
CA LEU A 624 -17.16 -16.18 -8.98
C LEU A 624 -17.92 -17.16 -9.89
N SER A 625 -17.75 -18.47 -9.65
CA SER A 625 -18.47 -19.49 -10.41
C SER A 625 -18.58 -20.81 -9.64
N GLU A 626 -19.81 -21.30 -9.48
CA GLU A 626 -20.09 -22.61 -8.89
C GLU A 626 -19.58 -23.79 -9.75
N LYS A 627 -19.47 -23.60 -11.07
CA LYS A 627 -19.09 -24.65 -12.02
C LYS A 627 -17.99 -24.20 -12.98
N ILE A 628 -17.16 -25.16 -13.39
CA ILE A 628 -16.20 -24.99 -14.47
C ILE A 628 -16.67 -25.90 -15.61
N LEU A 629 -17.15 -25.30 -16.70
CA LEU A 629 -17.95 -25.99 -17.72
C LEU A 629 -19.14 -26.71 -17.06
N TYR A 630 -19.12 -28.04 -17.05
CA TYR A 630 -20.16 -28.88 -16.44
C TYR A 630 -19.75 -29.49 -15.10
N ALA A 631 -18.50 -29.30 -14.65
CA ALA A 631 -17.97 -29.83 -13.39
C ALA A 631 -18.22 -28.88 -12.22
N GLN A 632 -18.43 -29.42 -11.02
CA GLN A 632 -18.45 -28.64 -9.79
C GLN A 632 -17.08 -27.98 -9.56
N ASN A 633 -17.08 -26.68 -9.27
CA ASN A 633 -15.86 -25.97 -8.96
C ASN A 633 -15.36 -26.38 -7.57
N ASN A 634 -14.25 -27.11 -7.51
CA ASN A 634 -13.60 -27.49 -6.26
C ASN A 634 -12.21 -26.85 -6.13
N ILE A 635 -11.90 -25.85 -6.96
CA ILE A 635 -10.63 -25.14 -6.89
C ILE A 635 -10.63 -24.27 -5.63
N GLN A 636 -9.53 -24.30 -4.89
CA GLN A 636 -9.38 -23.52 -3.65
C GLN A 636 -7.96 -22.97 -3.54
N VAL A 637 -7.85 -21.73 -3.04
CA VAL A 637 -6.55 -21.16 -2.64
C VAL A 637 -6.08 -21.89 -1.38
N TRP A 638 -4.87 -22.43 -1.41
CA TRP A 638 -4.28 -23.22 -0.32
C TRP A 638 -3.27 -22.45 0.50
N ASN A 639 -2.59 -21.47 -0.10
CA ASN A 639 -1.57 -20.68 0.56
C ASN A 639 -1.44 -19.30 -0.06
N ILE A 640 -1.21 -18.29 0.79
CA ILE A 640 -0.68 -16.98 0.44
C ILE A 640 0.29 -16.63 1.56
N GLU A 641 1.59 -16.57 1.25
CA GLU A 641 2.62 -16.30 2.25
C GLU A 641 3.79 -15.52 1.64
N PRO A 642 4.27 -14.44 2.27
CA PRO A 642 5.51 -13.79 1.87
C PRO A 642 6.71 -14.60 2.36
N ILE A 643 7.62 -14.89 1.44
CA ILE A 643 8.84 -15.67 1.69
C ILE A 643 10.08 -14.93 1.18
N PHE A 644 11.24 -15.28 1.73
CA PHE A 644 12.55 -14.88 1.24
C PHE A 644 13.24 -16.07 0.56
N ASP A 645 13.63 -15.89 -0.70
CA ASP A 645 14.44 -16.85 -1.45
C ASP A 645 15.89 -16.37 -1.49
N LYS A 646 16.70 -16.92 -0.57
CA LYS A 646 18.11 -16.53 -0.40
C LYS A 646 18.97 -16.75 -1.65
N LEU A 647 18.62 -17.74 -2.49
CA LEU A 647 19.36 -17.99 -3.74
C LEU A 647 19.09 -16.90 -4.76
N MET A 648 17.86 -16.39 -4.82
CA MET A 648 17.48 -15.28 -5.69
C MET A 648 17.73 -13.90 -5.10
N ASP A 649 18.07 -13.83 -3.81
CA ASP A 649 18.17 -12.58 -3.02
C ASP A 649 16.92 -11.69 -3.18
N LYS A 650 15.74 -12.33 -3.17
CA LYS A 650 14.45 -11.69 -3.42
C LYS A 650 13.38 -12.17 -2.44
N THR A 651 12.46 -11.27 -2.11
CA THR A 651 11.22 -11.62 -1.43
C THR A 651 10.12 -11.89 -2.46
N TYR A 652 9.30 -12.90 -2.19
CA TYR A 652 8.20 -13.33 -3.05
C TYR A 652 6.92 -13.49 -2.22
N LEU A 653 5.78 -13.17 -2.81
CA LEU A 653 4.48 -13.66 -2.37
C LEU A 653 4.28 -15.03 -3.02
N ASP A 654 4.21 -16.07 -2.19
CA ASP A 654 4.02 -17.47 -2.60
C ASP A 654 2.53 -17.83 -2.52
N LEU A 655 1.95 -18.20 -3.66
CA LEU A 655 0.55 -18.58 -3.80
C LEU A 655 0.45 -20.05 -4.20
N ALA A 656 -0.49 -20.79 -3.62
CA ALA A 656 -0.76 -22.17 -3.99
C ALA A 656 -2.25 -22.39 -4.24
N ILE A 657 -2.58 -23.14 -5.29
CA ILE A 657 -3.95 -23.47 -5.66
C ILE A 657 -4.08 -24.99 -5.75
N GLY A 658 -5.08 -25.53 -5.06
CA GLY A 658 -5.33 -26.96 -4.99
C GLY A 658 -6.82 -27.30 -5.10
N ASN A 659 -7.11 -28.59 -4.97
CA ASN A 659 -8.46 -29.14 -5.10
C ASN A 659 -9.03 -29.45 -3.70
N GLY A 660 -10.14 -28.82 -3.35
CA GLY A 660 -10.74 -28.90 -2.01
C GLY A 660 -9.83 -28.35 -0.93
N VAL A 661 -10.05 -28.78 0.32
CA VAL A 661 -9.29 -28.31 1.49
C VAL A 661 -7.82 -28.77 1.43
N ARG A 662 -6.92 -27.87 1.83
CA ARG A 662 -5.47 -28.13 1.91
C ARG A 662 -5.13 -29.39 2.70
N SER A 663 -4.07 -30.08 2.29
CA SER A 663 -3.65 -31.35 2.90
C SER A 663 -2.62 -31.16 4.01
N LYS A 664 -2.58 -32.10 4.98
CA LYS A 664 -1.53 -32.14 6.01
C LYS A 664 -0.13 -32.31 5.43
N GLU A 665 -0.01 -33.03 4.32
CA GLU A 665 1.27 -33.21 3.62
C GLU A 665 1.79 -31.90 3.02
N PHE A 666 0.91 -31.10 2.42
CA PHE A 666 1.24 -29.77 1.93
C PHE A 666 1.61 -28.82 3.07
N LEU A 667 0.82 -28.79 4.15
CA LEU A 667 1.12 -28.00 5.35
C LEU A 667 2.52 -28.34 5.90
N ASN A 668 2.83 -29.62 6.09
CA ASN A 668 4.16 -30.06 6.53
C ASN A 668 5.27 -29.61 5.57
N THR A 669 5.00 -29.57 4.26
CA THR A 669 5.98 -29.11 3.27
C THR A 669 6.28 -27.62 3.41
N ILE A 670 5.26 -26.77 3.55
CA ILE A 670 5.46 -25.31 3.66
C ILE A 670 6.11 -24.88 4.97
N TYR A 671 5.84 -25.58 6.08
CA TYR A 671 6.45 -25.24 7.38
C TYR A 671 7.90 -25.73 7.51
N ASN A 672 8.30 -26.76 6.77
CA ASN A 672 9.65 -27.35 6.86
C ASN A 672 10.60 -26.95 5.71
N ARG A 673 10.12 -26.20 4.71
CA ARG A 673 10.95 -25.76 3.57
C ARG A 673 12.07 -24.82 3.99
N GLN A 674 13.15 -24.78 3.22
CA GLN A 674 14.30 -23.93 3.49
C GLN A 674 13.93 -22.44 3.45
N GLU A 675 13.07 -22.04 2.51
CA GLU A 675 12.62 -20.65 2.38
C GLU A 675 11.90 -20.16 3.64
N LYS A 676 11.20 -21.03 4.37
CA LYS A 676 10.57 -20.68 5.65
C LYS A 676 11.64 -20.35 6.70
N LYS A 677 12.69 -21.17 6.79
CA LYS A 677 13.83 -20.93 7.70
C LYS A 677 14.58 -19.64 7.34
N ASP A 678 14.83 -19.43 6.05
CA ASP A 678 15.50 -18.22 5.56
C ASP A 678 14.66 -16.97 5.87
N SER A 679 13.34 -17.04 5.67
CA SER A 679 12.38 -15.95 5.99
C SER A 679 12.39 -15.58 7.47
N LEU A 680 12.50 -16.56 8.37
CA LEU A 680 12.57 -16.31 9.82
C LEU A 680 13.84 -15.54 10.23
N THR A 681 14.89 -15.53 9.42
CA THR A 681 16.15 -14.82 9.70
C THR A 681 16.39 -13.64 8.76
N PHE A 682 15.37 -13.25 7.99
CA PHE A 682 15.46 -12.18 7.01
C PHE A 682 15.66 -10.82 7.68
N VAL A 683 16.66 -10.06 7.22
CA VAL A 683 16.98 -8.70 7.69
C VAL A 683 17.03 -7.68 6.54
N GLY A 684 16.73 -8.11 5.32
CA GLY A 684 16.90 -7.33 4.08
C GLY A 684 17.57 -8.16 2.99
N THR A 685 17.39 -7.74 1.73
CA THR A 685 18.17 -8.25 0.60
C THR A 685 19.56 -7.61 0.60
N SER A 686 20.51 -8.13 -0.19
CA SER A 686 21.87 -7.57 -0.21
C SER A 686 21.97 -6.18 -0.82
N GLY A 687 20.93 -5.70 -1.51
CA GLY A 687 20.91 -4.45 -2.26
C GLY A 687 21.83 -4.45 -3.50
N ASN A 688 22.49 -5.57 -3.81
CA ASN A 688 23.37 -5.72 -4.95
C ASN A 688 22.66 -6.45 -6.08
N VAL A 689 22.35 -5.73 -7.16
CA VAL A 689 21.64 -6.25 -8.33
C VAL A 689 22.32 -7.46 -8.97
N LYS A 690 23.64 -7.62 -8.83
CA LYS A 690 24.36 -8.81 -9.34
C LYS A 690 24.03 -10.09 -8.56
N ASN A 691 23.56 -9.96 -7.32
CA ASN A 691 23.14 -11.08 -6.50
C ASN A 691 21.69 -11.48 -6.76
N GLU A 692 20.89 -10.61 -7.37
CA GLU A 692 19.47 -10.81 -7.60
C GLU A 692 19.20 -11.72 -8.80
N GLY A 693 18.27 -12.65 -8.63
CA GLY A 693 17.82 -13.54 -9.70
C GLY A 693 16.95 -12.83 -10.75
N PRO A 694 16.90 -13.32 -12.00
CA PRO A 694 16.15 -12.70 -13.09
C PRO A 694 14.62 -12.92 -13.00
N VAL A 695 14.16 -13.78 -12.09
CA VAL A 695 12.76 -14.24 -12.01
C VAL A 695 11.94 -13.31 -11.13
N ASP A 696 10.88 -12.72 -11.70
CA ASP A 696 9.94 -11.90 -10.95
C ASP A 696 8.59 -12.59 -10.77
N TYR A 697 8.24 -13.52 -11.65
CA TYR A 697 7.07 -14.37 -11.55
C TYR A 697 7.46 -15.80 -11.90
N SER A 698 7.09 -16.77 -11.07
CA SER A 698 7.36 -18.19 -11.31
C SER A 698 6.06 -18.95 -11.21
N PHE A 699 5.79 -19.79 -12.21
CA PHE A 699 4.57 -20.60 -12.29
C PHE A 699 4.94 -22.07 -12.42
N LYS A 700 4.56 -22.86 -11.42
CA LYS A 700 4.89 -24.28 -11.33
C LYS A 700 3.62 -25.11 -11.28
N ILE A 701 3.52 -26.08 -12.19
CA ILE A 701 2.41 -27.03 -12.26
C ILE A 701 2.87 -28.39 -11.75
N LYS A 702 2.09 -28.98 -10.86
CA LYS A 702 2.26 -30.36 -10.38
C LYS A 702 1.43 -31.27 -11.28
N LEU A 703 2.11 -32.03 -12.13
CA LEU A 703 1.49 -32.64 -13.31
C LEU A 703 0.43 -33.68 -12.95
N ARG A 704 0.64 -34.44 -11.87
CA ARG A 704 -0.30 -35.48 -11.43
C ARG A 704 -1.62 -34.87 -10.96
N GLU A 705 -1.53 -33.83 -10.15
CA GLU A 705 -2.65 -33.11 -9.56
C GLU A 705 -3.40 -32.32 -10.65
N PHE A 706 -2.66 -31.70 -11.57
CA PHE A 706 -3.22 -31.04 -12.75
C PHE A 706 -3.96 -32.01 -13.68
N GLU A 707 -3.37 -33.17 -13.99
CA GLU A 707 -4.02 -34.23 -14.79
C GLU A 707 -5.33 -34.65 -14.14
N SER A 708 -5.33 -34.91 -12.84
CA SER A 708 -6.54 -35.28 -12.09
C SER A 708 -7.63 -34.20 -12.17
N MET A 709 -7.26 -32.92 -12.07
CA MET A 709 -8.20 -31.80 -12.17
C MET A 709 -8.79 -31.70 -13.59
N VAL A 710 -7.95 -31.68 -14.62
CA VAL A 710 -8.39 -31.57 -16.02
C VAL A 710 -9.30 -32.74 -16.40
N ASN A 711 -8.93 -33.97 -16.04
CA ASN A 711 -9.72 -35.15 -16.36
C ASN A 711 -11.07 -35.18 -15.64
N SER A 712 -11.18 -34.60 -14.44
CA SER A 712 -12.47 -34.41 -13.77
C SER A 712 -13.39 -33.47 -14.56
N ILE A 713 -12.85 -32.36 -15.08
CA ILE A 713 -13.58 -31.40 -15.92
C ILE A 713 -14.00 -32.02 -17.25
N LEU A 714 -13.07 -32.73 -17.93
CA LEU A 714 -13.34 -33.42 -19.19
C LEU A 714 -14.44 -34.47 -19.00
N THR A 715 -14.33 -35.31 -17.97
CA THR A 715 -15.32 -36.37 -17.69
C THR A 715 -16.73 -35.80 -17.51
N ALA A 716 -16.88 -34.70 -16.77
CA ALA A 716 -18.18 -34.03 -16.60
C ALA A 716 -18.74 -33.46 -17.92
N SER A 717 -17.86 -33.12 -18.86
CA SER A 717 -18.20 -32.49 -20.14
C SER A 717 -18.51 -33.49 -21.28
N ILE A 718 -18.17 -34.78 -21.13
CA ILE A 718 -18.36 -35.80 -22.18
C ILE A 718 -19.83 -35.95 -22.57
N ALA A 719 -20.75 -36.11 -21.60
CA ALA A 719 -22.15 -36.40 -21.91
C ALA A 719 -22.88 -35.25 -22.66
N PRO A 720 -22.70 -33.97 -22.27
CA PRO A 720 -23.15 -32.82 -23.06
C PRO A 720 -22.54 -32.79 -24.47
N GLN A 721 -21.21 -32.93 -24.60
CA GLN A 721 -20.54 -32.91 -25.91
C GLN A 721 -21.04 -34.02 -26.85
N VAL A 722 -21.31 -35.21 -26.33
CA VAL A 722 -21.90 -36.31 -27.12
C VAL A 722 -23.31 -35.95 -27.61
N ARG A 723 -24.10 -35.22 -26.81
CA ARG A 723 -25.44 -34.77 -27.20
C ARG A 723 -25.36 -33.77 -28.35
N ASP A 724 -24.47 -32.78 -28.24
CA ASP A 724 -24.26 -31.75 -29.25
C ASP A 724 -23.68 -32.32 -30.54
N ALA A 725 -22.70 -33.23 -30.43
CA ALA A 725 -22.14 -33.96 -31.57
C ALA A 725 -23.21 -34.76 -32.32
N LYS A 726 -24.13 -35.42 -31.59
CA LYS A 726 -25.25 -36.14 -32.21
C LYS A 726 -26.24 -35.21 -32.90
N ALA A 727 -26.51 -34.03 -32.32
CA ALA A 727 -27.37 -33.02 -32.94
C ALA A 727 -26.75 -32.47 -34.24
N GLN A 728 -25.44 -32.15 -34.24
CA GLN A 728 -24.71 -31.72 -35.44
C GLN A 728 -24.64 -32.81 -36.51
N LEU A 729 -24.40 -34.07 -36.13
CA LEU A 729 -24.39 -35.19 -37.07
C LEU A 729 -25.80 -35.50 -37.61
N ALA A 730 -26.87 -35.12 -36.91
CA ALA A 730 -28.23 -35.30 -37.41
C ALA A 730 -28.49 -34.42 -38.65
N THR A 731 -27.92 -33.22 -38.71
CA THR A 731 -28.09 -32.26 -39.81
C THR A 731 -27.17 -32.49 -41.01
N LEU A 732 -26.14 -33.34 -40.88
CA LEU A 732 -25.17 -33.64 -41.95
C LEU A 732 -25.54 -34.94 -42.69
N GLU A 733 -25.36 -35.01 -44.02
CA GLU A 733 -25.54 -36.28 -44.76
C GLU A 733 -24.45 -37.30 -44.39
N GLU A 734 -23.19 -36.91 -44.46
CA GLU A 734 -22.03 -37.63 -43.92
C GLU A 734 -21.14 -36.63 -43.17
N GLY A 735 -20.48 -37.08 -42.10
CA GLY A 735 -19.64 -36.19 -41.29
C GLY A 735 -19.05 -36.88 -40.07
N SER A 736 -18.09 -36.22 -39.42
CA SER A 736 -17.47 -36.75 -38.20
C SER A 736 -17.24 -35.64 -37.18
N VAL A 737 -17.46 -35.95 -35.91
CA VAL A 737 -17.16 -35.07 -34.77
C VAL A 737 -16.19 -35.78 -33.84
N ASN A 738 -15.15 -35.08 -33.39
CA ASN A 738 -14.17 -35.61 -32.43
C ASN A 738 -14.49 -35.10 -31.02
N ILE A 739 -14.51 -36.01 -30.06
CA ILE A 739 -14.70 -35.72 -28.63
C ILE A 739 -13.40 -36.07 -27.90
N LEU A 740 -12.90 -35.14 -27.09
CA LEU A 740 -11.75 -35.38 -26.23
C LEU A 740 -12.21 -36.15 -24.98
N GLU A 741 -11.69 -37.36 -24.76
CA GLU A 741 -12.10 -38.20 -23.62
C GLU A 741 -11.12 -38.09 -22.44
N ASP A 742 -9.81 -38.02 -22.71
CA ASP A 742 -8.77 -38.08 -21.68
C ASP A 742 -7.49 -37.37 -22.14
N LEU A 743 -6.79 -36.74 -21.20
CA LEU A 743 -5.48 -36.15 -21.36
C LEU A 743 -4.53 -36.74 -20.30
N THR A 744 -3.44 -37.36 -20.73
CA THR A 744 -2.34 -37.78 -19.84
C THR A 744 -1.15 -36.84 -20.03
N VAL A 745 -0.62 -36.29 -18.94
CA VAL A 745 0.58 -35.44 -18.95
C VAL A 745 1.53 -35.90 -17.84
N ARG A 746 2.66 -36.48 -18.22
CA ARG A 746 3.65 -36.99 -17.25
C ARG A 746 5.08 -36.71 -17.66
N THR A 747 5.98 -36.69 -16.69
CA THR A 747 7.42 -36.60 -16.92
C THR A 747 7.97 -37.94 -17.40
N GLN A 748 8.93 -37.91 -18.34
CA GLN A 748 9.70 -39.10 -18.76
C GLN A 748 11.20 -38.97 -18.50
N GLY A 749 11.67 -37.75 -18.30
CA GLY A 749 13.04 -37.38 -17.94
C GLY A 749 13.08 -35.88 -17.66
N ASP A 750 14.25 -35.36 -17.28
CA ASP A 750 14.41 -33.92 -17.09
C ASP A 750 14.17 -33.17 -18.40
N ASN A 751 13.36 -32.11 -18.35
CA ASN A 751 12.88 -31.32 -19.49
C ASN A 751 12.06 -32.11 -20.53
N GLN A 752 11.65 -33.35 -20.24
CA GLN A 752 10.89 -34.21 -21.15
C GLN A 752 9.48 -34.52 -20.62
N LEU A 753 8.49 -34.19 -21.44
CA LEU A 753 7.08 -34.50 -21.19
C LEU A 753 6.59 -35.56 -22.16
N TYR A 754 5.76 -36.44 -21.62
CA TYR A 754 4.91 -37.33 -22.38
C TYR A 754 3.48 -36.82 -22.32
N LEU A 755 2.94 -36.54 -23.50
CA LEU A 755 1.55 -36.16 -23.72
C LEU A 755 0.84 -37.34 -24.38
N SER A 756 -0.34 -37.69 -23.87
CA SER A 756 -1.24 -38.63 -24.54
C SER A 756 -2.64 -38.03 -24.55
N ILE A 757 -3.26 -37.97 -25.72
CA ILE A 757 -4.61 -37.44 -25.93
C ILE A 757 -5.47 -38.59 -26.44
N ALA A 758 -6.53 -38.94 -25.72
CA ALA A 758 -7.52 -39.89 -26.18
C ALA A 758 -8.70 -39.16 -26.83
N LEU A 759 -8.97 -39.51 -28.09
CA LEU A 759 -10.02 -38.93 -28.91
C LEU A 759 -11.03 -40.00 -29.29
N ASN A 760 -12.31 -39.67 -29.16
CA ASN A 760 -13.41 -40.48 -29.66
C ASN A 760 -14.07 -39.77 -30.84
N GLN A 761 -13.87 -40.33 -32.03
CA GLN A 761 -14.48 -39.83 -33.26
C GLN A 761 -15.84 -40.51 -33.46
N ILE A 762 -16.90 -39.72 -33.46
CA ILE A 762 -18.26 -40.15 -33.82
C ILE A 762 -18.46 -39.80 -35.29
N GLU A 763 -18.63 -40.82 -36.14
CA GLU A 763 -18.68 -40.67 -37.60
C GLU A 763 -20.01 -41.20 -38.15
N LYS A 764 -20.70 -40.39 -38.95
CA LYS A 764 -21.91 -40.77 -39.71
C LYS A 764 -21.50 -41.10 -41.14
N LYS A 765 -21.57 -42.39 -41.50
CA LYS A 765 -21.31 -42.90 -42.86
C LYS A 765 -22.54 -43.47 -43.50
N LYS A 766 -22.67 -43.33 -44.81
CA LYS A 766 -23.69 -44.01 -45.61
C LYS A 766 -23.40 -45.51 -45.61
N ASN A 767 -24.43 -46.32 -45.43
CA ASN A 767 -24.28 -47.77 -45.45
C ASN A 767 -23.80 -48.24 -46.84
N TRP A 768 -22.95 -49.27 -46.88
CA TRP A 768 -22.39 -49.82 -48.12
C TRP A 768 -23.51 -50.25 -49.08
N PHE A 769 -23.30 -50.07 -50.39
CA PHE A 769 -24.32 -50.26 -51.43
C PHE A 769 -24.97 -51.65 -51.38
N GLY A 770 -24.17 -52.70 -51.12
CA GLY A 770 -24.68 -54.08 -50.99
C GLY A 770 -25.61 -54.32 -49.80
N ARG A 771 -25.46 -53.56 -48.71
CA ARG A 771 -26.34 -53.65 -47.53
C ARG A 771 -27.68 -52.94 -47.74
N ARG A 772 -27.68 -51.85 -48.51
CA ARG A 772 -28.92 -51.16 -48.94
C ARG A 772 -29.77 -52.04 -49.85
N VAL A 773 -29.13 -52.81 -50.73
CA VAL A 773 -29.80 -53.78 -51.61
C VAL A 773 -30.28 -55.02 -50.84
N PHE A 774 -29.48 -55.56 -49.92
CA PHE A 774 -29.92 -56.67 -49.07
C PHE A 774 -31.09 -56.28 -48.14
N ASP A 775 -31.03 -55.12 -47.48
CA ASP A 775 -32.10 -54.69 -46.56
C ASP A 775 -33.39 -54.29 -47.32
N SER A 776 -33.30 -53.81 -48.57
CA SER A 776 -34.48 -53.59 -49.43
C SER A 776 -35.14 -54.89 -49.90
N ILE A 777 -34.40 -56.00 -49.97
CA ILE A 777 -34.95 -57.33 -50.30
C ILE A 777 -35.70 -57.94 -49.10
N PHE A 778 -35.37 -57.55 -47.86
CA PHE A 778 -35.96 -58.10 -46.63
C PHE A 778 -36.96 -57.18 -45.90
N ASN A 779 -37.44 -56.12 -46.55
CA ASN A 779 -38.49 -55.21 -46.04
C ASN A 779 -38.22 -54.68 -44.61
N ARG A 780 -36.96 -54.36 -44.31
CA ARG A 780 -36.56 -53.68 -43.07
C ARG A 780 -36.28 -52.22 -43.39
N ASP A 781 -36.81 -51.30 -42.59
CA ASP A 781 -36.50 -49.86 -42.69
C ASP A 781 -34.98 -49.64 -42.65
N ALA A 782 -34.39 -49.44 -43.83
CA ALA A 782 -32.97 -49.27 -43.99
C ALA A 782 -32.58 -47.87 -43.50
N LYS A 783 -31.97 -47.79 -42.31
CA LYS A 783 -31.26 -46.55 -41.94
C LYS A 783 -30.16 -46.33 -42.98
N ASN A 784 -30.31 -45.30 -43.81
CA ASN A 784 -29.35 -44.95 -44.88
C ASN A 784 -27.93 -44.69 -44.36
N TYR A 785 -27.80 -44.43 -43.06
CA TYR A 785 -26.56 -44.04 -42.40
C TYR A 785 -26.31 -44.90 -41.15
N LYS A 786 -25.04 -45.19 -40.87
CA LYS A 786 -24.55 -45.82 -39.65
C LYS A 786 -23.67 -44.81 -38.89
N ILE A 787 -23.87 -44.75 -37.57
CA ILE A 787 -22.96 -44.04 -36.67
C ILE A 787 -21.90 -45.03 -36.18
N ILE A 788 -20.63 -44.65 -36.31
CA ILE A 788 -19.46 -45.44 -35.91
C ILE A 788 -18.68 -44.62 -34.89
N ASN A 789 -18.30 -45.24 -33.77
CA ASN A 789 -17.41 -44.62 -32.78
C ASN A 789 -16.03 -45.24 -32.90
N ASN A 790 -15.05 -44.43 -33.29
CA ASN A 790 -13.66 -44.83 -33.40
C ASN A 790 -12.85 -44.13 -32.31
N ARG A 791 -12.30 -44.90 -31.37
CA ARG A 791 -11.38 -44.37 -30.36
C ARG A 791 -9.96 -44.39 -30.89
N SER A 792 -9.27 -43.28 -30.79
CA SER A 792 -7.86 -43.15 -31.11
C SER A 792 -7.11 -42.47 -29.98
N SER A 793 -5.84 -42.77 -29.83
CA SER A 793 -4.94 -42.00 -28.98
C SER A 793 -3.78 -41.46 -29.80
N ILE A 794 -3.38 -40.23 -29.49
CA ILE A 794 -2.20 -39.59 -30.04
C ILE A 794 -1.24 -39.40 -28.87
N THR A 795 -0.02 -39.90 -29.02
CA THR A 795 1.03 -39.77 -28.01
C THR A 795 2.17 -38.92 -28.58
N ALA A 796 2.78 -38.09 -27.76
CA ALA A 796 3.92 -37.28 -28.14
C ALA A 796 4.92 -37.20 -26.98
N ARG A 797 6.20 -37.37 -27.29
CA ARG A 797 7.30 -37.03 -26.39
C ARG A 797 7.89 -35.72 -26.83
N ILE A 798 7.84 -34.73 -25.94
CA ILE A 798 8.31 -33.38 -26.23
C ILE A 798 9.35 -32.94 -25.21
N LYS A 799 10.35 -32.22 -25.69
CA LYS A 799 11.29 -31.49 -24.86
C LYS A 799 10.97 -30.00 -24.91
N LEU A 800 10.94 -29.35 -23.75
CA LEU A 800 10.65 -27.92 -23.63
C LEU A 800 11.90 -27.13 -23.28
N HIS A 801 12.09 -26.01 -23.96
CA HIS A 801 13.23 -25.11 -23.75
C HIS A 801 12.84 -23.65 -23.98
N ALA A 802 13.28 -22.74 -23.12
CA ALA A 802 13.21 -21.31 -23.41
C ALA A 802 14.50 -20.85 -24.13
N VAL A 803 14.36 -20.46 -25.41
CA VAL A 803 15.47 -20.10 -26.31
C VAL A 803 15.39 -18.63 -26.74
N ALA A 804 16.52 -18.04 -27.13
CA ALA A 804 16.55 -16.65 -27.59
C ALA A 804 15.90 -16.50 -28.98
N LEU A 805 15.06 -15.47 -29.16
CA LEU A 805 14.44 -15.14 -30.44
C LEU A 805 15.49 -14.90 -31.53
N ASP A 806 16.59 -14.22 -31.21
CA ASP A 806 17.61 -13.83 -32.19
C ASP A 806 18.26 -15.03 -32.90
N GLU A 807 18.27 -16.21 -32.28
CA GLU A 807 18.78 -17.46 -32.90
C GLU A 807 17.88 -17.94 -34.05
N HIS A 808 16.60 -17.58 -34.05
CA HIS A 808 15.59 -18.03 -35.01
C HIS A 808 14.99 -16.88 -35.85
N LYS A 809 15.17 -15.63 -35.42
CA LYS A 809 14.52 -14.43 -35.98
C LYS A 809 14.69 -14.30 -37.49
N LYS A 810 15.88 -14.58 -38.03
CA LYS A 810 16.15 -14.50 -39.47
C LYS A 810 15.30 -15.50 -40.26
N GLU A 811 15.26 -16.76 -39.85
CA GLU A 811 14.46 -17.81 -40.51
C GLU A 811 12.96 -17.49 -40.44
N LEU A 812 12.50 -16.91 -39.32
CA LEU A 812 11.09 -16.51 -39.16
C LEU A 812 10.73 -15.33 -40.06
N LEU A 813 11.59 -14.31 -40.14
CA LEU A 813 11.37 -13.13 -40.98
C LEU A 813 11.49 -13.43 -42.49
N GLU A 814 12.26 -14.46 -42.89
CA GLU A 814 12.28 -14.94 -44.28
C GLU A 814 10.91 -15.52 -44.71
N LYS A 815 10.13 -16.08 -43.77
CA LYS A 815 8.78 -16.60 -44.04
C LYS A 815 7.72 -15.51 -43.98
N ASN A 816 7.85 -14.55 -43.06
CA ASN A 816 6.96 -13.41 -42.95
C ASN A 816 7.76 -12.15 -42.56
N ALA A 817 8.01 -11.28 -43.55
CA ALA A 817 8.77 -10.06 -43.34
C ALA A 817 8.09 -9.08 -42.36
N ASP A 818 6.76 -9.12 -42.27
CA ASP A 818 5.94 -8.23 -41.45
C ASP A 818 5.66 -8.79 -40.04
N GLU A 819 6.29 -9.91 -39.66
CA GLU A 819 6.06 -10.53 -38.34
C GLU A 819 6.44 -9.57 -37.20
N ILE A 820 5.59 -9.56 -36.17
CA ILE A 820 5.73 -8.75 -34.96
C ILE A 820 6.11 -9.67 -33.80
N PHE A 821 7.18 -9.30 -33.09
CA PHE A 821 7.64 -10.02 -31.92
C PHE A 821 7.48 -9.16 -30.66
N LEU A 822 6.79 -9.68 -29.66
CA LEU A 822 6.54 -8.99 -28.39
C LEU A 822 7.46 -9.49 -27.26
N GLY A 823 8.64 -9.99 -27.59
CA GLY A 823 9.55 -10.56 -26.60
C GLY A 823 10.79 -11.10 -27.28
N ASN A 824 11.82 -11.37 -26.49
CA ASN A 824 13.11 -11.86 -26.99
C ASN A 824 13.37 -13.33 -26.65
N THR A 825 12.40 -14.02 -26.06
CA THR A 825 12.47 -15.44 -25.72
C THR A 825 11.30 -16.17 -26.40
N LEU A 826 11.57 -17.36 -26.93
CA LEU A 826 10.60 -18.28 -27.50
C LEU A 826 10.61 -19.59 -26.71
N LEU A 827 9.45 -20.22 -26.55
CA LEU A 827 9.35 -21.57 -26.03
C LEU A 827 9.50 -22.56 -27.19
N LYS A 828 10.63 -23.26 -27.23
CA LYS A 828 10.89 -24.32 -28.19
C LYS A 828 10.27 -25.63 -27.72
N ILE A 829 9.46 -26.23 -28.58
CA ILE A 829 8.91 -27.58 -28.46
C ILE A 829 9.68 -28.48 -29.43
N GLU A 830 10.58 -29.29 -28.88
CA GLU A 830 11.30 -30.31 -29.64
C GLU A 830 10.53 -31.63 -29.58
N LEU A 831 9.94 -32.03 -30.71
CA LEU A 831 9.26 -33.32 -30.86
C LEU A 831 10.32 -34.44 -30.94
N GLU A 832 10.37 -35.30 -29.92
CA GLU A 832 11.29 -36.45 -29.86
C GLU A 832 10.67 -37.72 -30.42
N SER A 833 9.40 -37.99 -30.12
CA SER A 833 8.64 -39.07 -30.75
C SER A 833 7.16 -38.73 -30.85
N ILE A 834 6.47 -39.32 -31.82
CA ILE A 834 5.02 -39.23 -31.98
C ILE A 834 4.49 -40.65 -32.24
N GLY A 835 3.39 -40.98 -31.57
CA GLY A 835 2.66 -42.22 -31.75
C GLY A 835 1.18 -41.94 -32.05
N ARG A 836 0.55 -42.80 -32.85
CA ARG A 836 -0.91 -42.86 -32.97
C ARG A 836 -1.37 -44.30 -32.80
N SER A 837 -2.37 -44.50 -31.97
CA SER A 837 -3.08 -45.76 -31.86
C SER A 837 -4.57 -45.58 -32.16
N VAL A 838 -5.21 -46.59 -32.73
CA VAL A 838 -6.66 -46.64 -32.98
C VAL A 838 -7.17 -47.96 -32.41
N LYS A 839 -8.22 -47.91 -31.59
CA LYS A 839 -8.88 -49.10 -31.02
C LYS A 839 -9.86 -49.65 -32.06
N ASN A 840 -9.65 -50.89 -32.51
CA ASN A 840 -10.32 -51.56 -33.64
C ASN A 840 -10.05 -50.95 -35.04
N PRO A 841 -8.77 -50.85 -35.45
CA PRO A 841 -8.46 -50.40 -36.78
C PRO A 841 -8.85 -51.50 -37.79
N GLY A 842 -9.48 -51.14 -38.92
CA GLY A 842 -9.53 -52.05 -40.07
C GLY A 842 -8.11 -52.39 -40.57
N LEU A 843 -7.98 -53.31 -41.55
CA LEU A 843 -6.70 -53.76 -42.12
C LEU A 843 -5.72 -52.64 -42.51
N PHE A 844 -6.20 -51.50 -43.01
CA PHE A 844 -5.35 -50.33 -43.30
C PHE A 844 -4.94 -49.54 -42.04
N GLY A 845 -5.82 -49.49 -41.02
CA GLY A 845 -5.51 -48.84 -39.75
C GLY A 845 -4.54 -49.66 -38.90
N SER A 846 -4.50 -51.00 -39.05
CA SER A 846 -3.51 -51.83 -38.36
C SER A 846 -2.12 -51.58 -38.92
N ILE A 847 -1.98 -51.42 -40.24
CA ILE A 847 -0.72 -51.02 -40.90
C ILE A 847 -0.28 -49.62 -40.47
N LEU A 848 -1.20 -48.65 -40.41
CA LEU A 848 -0.92 -47.29 -39.92
C LEU A 848 -0.52 -47.28 -38.43
N ASN A 849 -1.15 -48.08 -37.58
CA ASN A 849 -0.75 -48.25 -36.18
C ASN A 849 0.63 -48.90 -36.07
N THR A 850 1.00 -49.82 -36.96
CA THR A 850 2.33 -50.45 -36.99
C THR A 850 3.42 -49.49 -37.50
N MET A 851 3.11 -48.62 -38.46
CA MET A 851 4.07 -47.65 -39.02
C MET A 851 4.25 -46.39 -38.14
N ILE A 852 3.21 -45.97 -37.40
CA ILE A 852 3.17 -44.72 -36.63
C ILE A 852 3.03 -45.00 -35.12
N GLY A 853 3.30 -46.24 -34.67
CA GLY A 853 3.03 -46.68 -33.30
C GLY A 853 3.82 -45.95 -32.20
N ASP A 854 5.07 -45.54 -32.48
CA ASP A 854 5.94 -44.69 -31.62
C ASP A 854 7.24 -44.39 -32.39
N VAL A 855 7.21 -43.49 -33.38
CA VAL A 855 8.39 -43.24 -34.23
C VAL A 855 9.35 -42.28 -33.52
N ASN A 856 10.60 -42.72 -33.28
CA ASN A 856 11.66 -41.86 -32.78
C ASN A 856 12.12 -40.88 -33.88
N LEU A 857 11.91 -39.58 -33.65
CA LEU A 857 12.18 -38.51 -34.61
C LEU A 857 13.61 -37.95 -34.50
N LYS A 858 14.38 -38.35 -33.48
CA LYS A 858 15.79 -37.92 -33.30
C LYS A 858 16.79 -38.71 -34.13
N ASN A 859 16.56 -40.00 -34.35
CA ASN A 859 17.55 -40.90 -34.91
C ASN A 859 17.19 -41.39 -36.33
N GLY A 860 18.17 -41.37 -37.24
CA GLY A 860 18.08 -41.95 -38.58
C GLY A 860 17.52 -41.02 -39.67
N LEU A 861 17.80 -41.40 -40.94
CA LEU A 861 17.38 -40.66 -42.14
C LEU A 861 15.84 -40.62 -42.29
N ILE A 862 15.16 -41.71 -41.91
CA ILE A 862 13.69 -41.83 -41.96
C ILE A 862 13.03 -40.96 -40.90
N GLY A 863 13.51 -40.98 -39.65
CA GLY A 863 12.95 -40.17 -38.55
C GLY A 863 13.10 -38.66 -38.77
N SER A 864 14.27 -38.21 -39.22
CA SER A 864 14.50 -36.79 -39.54
C SER A 864 13.68 -36.29 -40.75
N ASN A 865 13.53 -37.12 -41.80
CA ASN A 865 12.67 -36.80 -42.93
C ASN A 865 11.19 -36.83 -42.55
N LEU A 866 10.76 -37.76 -41.69
CA LEU A 866 9.40 -37.80 -41.16
C LEU A 866 9.11 -36.57 -40.28
N LYS A 867 10.05 -36.15 -39.43
CA LYS A 867 9.94 -34.91 -38.63
C LYS A 867 9.73 -33.70 -39.55
N LYS A 868 10.56 -33.56 -40.59
CA LYS A 868 10.41 -32.49 -41.60
C LYS A 868 9.07 -32.58 -42.34
N LEU A 869 8.62 -33.79 -42.70
CA LEU A 869 7.34 -34.00 -43.37
C LEU A 869 6.15 -33.65 -42.46
N VAL A 870 6.16 -34.12 -41.22
CA VAL A 870 5.14 -33.81 -40.21
C VAL A 870 5.08 -32.30 -39.95
N LEU A 871 6.22 -31.64 -39.77
CA LEU A 871 6.28 -30.18 -39.62
C LEU A 871 5.88 -29.45 -40.90
N LYS A 872 6.14 -30.00 -42.09
CA LYS A 872 5.68 -29.45 -43.38
C LYS A 872 4.16 -29.55 -43.54
N ILE A 873 3.53 -30.58 -42.97
CA ILE A 873 2.07 -30.80 -43.02
C ILE A 873 1.34 -30.03 -41.90
N ALA A 874 1.86 -30.11 -40.67
CA ALA A 874 1.29 -29.45 -39.50
C ALA A 874 1.59 -27.96 -39.47
N GLY A 875 2.75 -27.54 -39.98
CA GLY A 875 3.22 -26.15 -39.98
C GLY A 875 2.23 -25.18 -40.61
N PRO A 876 1.72 -25.41 -41.83
CA PRO A 876 0.71 -24.54 -42.45
C PRO A 876 -0.61 -24.45 -41.67
N LYS A 877 -0.97 -25.47 -40.87
CA LYS A 877 -2.18 -25.46 -40.03
C LYS A 877 -1.97 -24.76 -38.70
N LEU A 878 -0.77 -24.90 -38.12
CA LEU A 878 -0.39 -24.29 -36.86
C LEU A 878 0.06 -22.84 -37.05
N ASN A 879 0.54 -22.49 -38.25
CA ASN A 879 0.99 -21.16 -38.62
C ASN A 879 0.61 -20.86 -40.09
N PRO A 880 -0.66 -20.50 -40.34
CA PRO A 880 -1.11 -20.10 -41.67
C PRO A 880 -0.35 -18.85 -42.13
N VAL A 881 -0.26 -18.62 -43.45
CA VAL A 881 0.41 -17.44 -44.03
C VAL A 881 -0.62 -16.40 -44.49
N GLY A 882 -0.21 -15.13 -44.56
CA GLY A 882 -1.08 -14.03 -45.00
C GLY A 882 -2.08 -13.59 -43.91
N ARG A 883 -3.33 -13.33 -44.30
CA ARG A 883 -4.38 -12.82 -43.39
C ARG A 883 -4.79 -13.80 -42.28
N GLU A 884 -4.48 -15.08 -42.44
CA GLU A 884 -4.73 -16.13 -41.44
C GLU A 884 -3.52 -16.37 -40.51
N ASN A 885 -2.45 -15.60 -40.65
CA ASN A 885 -1.30 -15.73 -39.76
C ASN A 885 -1.70 -15.37 -38.32
N GLY A 886 -1.44 -16.30 -37.39
CA GLY A 886 -1.96 -16.21 -36.04
C GLY A 886 -3.48 -16.43 -35.96
N SER A 887 -4.11 -17.21 -36.83
CA SER A 887 -5.53 -17.61 -36.62
C SER A 887 -5.67 -19.05 -36.14
N ALA A 888 -4.58 -19.64 -35.62
CA ALA A 888 -4.54 -21.03 -35.22
C ALA A 888 -5.59 -21.33 -34.13
N THR A 889 -6.48 -22.26 -34.44
CA THR A 889 -7.49 -22.77 -33.51
C THR A 889 -7.19 -24.23 -33.21
N LEU A 890 -7.20 -24.60 -31.92
CA LEU A 890 -7.00 -25.96 -31.47
C LEU A 890 -8.16 -26.37 -30.56
N ALA A 891 -8.91 -27.39 -30.97
CA ALA A 891 -10.08 -27.89 -30.23
C ALA A 891 -11.13 -26.80 -29.89
N GLY A 892 -11.32 -25.82 -30.79
CA GLY A 892 -12.25 -24.70 -30.58
C GLY A 892 -11.66 -23.50 -29.83
N PHE A 893 -10.46 -23.62 -29.27
CA PHE A 893 -9.75 -22.51 -28.63
C PHE A 893 -8.93 -21.72 -29.65
N ALA A 894 -9.15 -20.41 -29.74
CA ALA A 894 -8.31 -19.49 -30.51
C ALA A 894 -6.96 -19.33 -29.80
N LEU A 895 -5.96 -20.11 -30.21
CA LEU A 895 -4.63 -20.11 -29.57
C LEU A 895 -3.98 -18.73 -29.64
N ASN A 896 -4.24 -17.98 -30.71
CA ASN A 896 -3.65 -16.68 -30.93
C ASN A 896 -4.02 -15.63 -29.89
N ASN A 897 -5.08 -15.82 -29.12
CA ASN A 897 -5.36 -14.92 -28.00
C ASN A 897 -4.26 -15.02 -26.92
N TYR A 898 -3.58 -16.17 -26.83
CA TYR A 898 -2.64 -16.50 -25.76
C TYR A 898 -1.20 -16.69 -26.26
N LEU A 899 -1.01 -17.28 -27.45
CA LEU A 899 0.30 -17.60 -28.00
C LEU A 899 0.29 -17.65 -29.53
N LYS A 900 1.43 -17.29 -30.12
CA LYS A 900 1.72 -17.47 -31.55
C LYS A 900 2.56 -18.72 -31.72
N VAL A 901 2.17 -19.54 -32.71
CA VAL A 901 2.91 -20.75 -33.06
C VAL A 901 3.73 -20.47 -34.31
N PHE A 902 5.04 -20.62 -34.21
CA PHE A 902 5.95 -20.61 -35.35
C PHE A 902 6.44 -22.02 -35.64
N THR A 903 6.73 -22.31 -36.90
CA THR A 903 7.37 -23.55 -37.30
C THR A 903 8.62 -23.26 -38.11
N THR A 904 9.73 -23.89 -37.76
CA THR A 904 10.97 -23.90 -38.56
C THR A 904 11.08 -25.24 -39.31
N LYS A 905 12.18 -25.47 -40.04
CA LYS A 905 12.42 -26.78 -40.66
C LYS A 905 12.48 -27.93 -39.64
N ASN A 906 12.84 -27.63 -38.39
CA ASN A 906 13.16 -28.65 -37.39
C ASN A 906 12.36 -28.52 -36.09
N ASP A 907 11.76 -27.37 -35.80
CA ASP A 907 11.22 -27.08 -34.46
C ASP A 907 9.85 -26.37 -34.54
N ILE A 908 9.07 -26.53 -33.48
CA ILE A 908 7.91 -25.68 -33.19
C ILE A 908 8.38 -24.68 -32.14
N LEU A 909 8.18 -23.39 -32.39
CA LEU A 909 8.55 -22.32 -31.48
C LEU A 909 7.28 -21.57 -31.10
N LEU A 910 7.06 -21.31 -29.83
CA LEU A 910 5.91 -20.56 -29.35
C LEU A 910 6.36 -19.21 -28.81
N GLN A 911 5.68 -18.14 -29.19
CA GLN A 911 5.75 -16.88 -28.46
C GLN A 911 4.49 -16.75 -27.62
N LEU A 912 4.66 -16.58 -26.32
CA LEU A 912 3.57 -16.25 -25.42
C LEU A 912 3.21 -14.78 -25.61
N ASN A 913 1.91 -14.45 -25.62
CA ASN A 913 1.47 -13.07 -25.65
C ASN A 913 1.81 -12.44 -24.29
N PRO A 914 2.74 -11.47 -24.21
CA PRO A 914 3.15 -10.90 -22.94
C PRO A 914 2.03 -10.10 -22.26
N ARG A 915 1.06 -9.58 -23.03
CA ARG A 915 -0.11 -8.82 -22.54
C ARG A 915 -1.38 -9.67 -22.47
N LEU A 916 -1.24 -11.00 -22.32
CA LEU A 916 -2.39 -11.90 -22.17
C LEU A 916 -3.30 -11.53 -20.98
N ALA A 917 -2.76 -10.84 -19.98
CA ALA A 917 -3.44 -10.51 -18.75
C ALA A 917 -3.76 -9.00 -18.64
N GLY A 918 -3.69 -8.26 -19.75
CA GLY A 918 -4.17 -6.87 -19.84
C GLY A 918 -3.15 -5.87 -20.38
N PRO A 919 -3.54 -4.60 -20.54
CA PRO A 919 -2.68 -3.53 -21.09
C PRO A 919 -1.55 -3.08 -20.16
N VAL A 920 -1.53 -3.56 -18.92
CA VAL A 920 -0.70 -3.00 -17.84
C VAL A 920 0.71 -3.59 -17.78
N TRP A 921 0.84 -4.89 -18.01
CA TRP A 921 2.08 -5.62 -17.79
C TRP A 921 2.45 -6.52 -18.96
N ASP A 922 3.76 -6.69 -19.13
CA ASP A 922 4.37 -7.63 -20.03
C ASP A 922 4.97 -8.80 -19.23
N LEU A 923 4.46 -10.02 -19.46
CA LEU A 923 5.02 -11.26 -18.94
C LEU A 923 6.04 -11.83 -19.93
N LEU A 924 7.33 -11.59 -19.68
CA LEU A 924 8.41 -12.02 -20.57
C LEU A 924 9.02 -13.33 -20.05
N LEU A 925 9.04 -14.37 -20.89
CA LEU A 925 9.63 -15.66 -20.52
C LEU A 925 11.15 -15.54 -20.30
N VAL A 926 11.64 -16.04 -19.17
CA VAL A 926 13.09 -16.08 -18.87
C VAL A 926 13.71 -17.22 -19.67
N LYS A 927 14.84 -16.94 -20.35
CA LYS A 927 15.61 -17.95 -21.08
C LYS A 927 16.19 -19.01 -20.13
N ASP A 928 16.38 -20.22 -20.63
CA ASP A 928 17.00 -21.29 -19.85
C ASP A 928 18.43 -20.91 -19.45
N GLN A 929 18.70 -20.84 -18.15
CA GLN A 929 20.04 -20.56 -17.62
C GLN A 929 20.22 -21.12 -16.21
N ASN A 930 21.48 -21.22 -15.76
CA ASN A 930 21.81 -21.61 -14.40
C ASN A 930 22.19 -20.37 -13.58
N PHE A 931 21.43 -20.08 -12.53
CA PHE A 931 21.69 -18.97 -11.60
C PHE A 931 22.01 -19.53 -10.21
N LYS A 932 23.25 -19.36 -9.75
CA LYS A 932 23.75 -19.84 -8.44
C LYS A 932 23.40 -21.32 -8.16
N GLY A 933 23.48 -22.18 -9.18
CA GLY A 933 23.19 -23.61 -9.07
C GLY A 933 21.72 -23.99 -9.26
N ARG A 934 20.81 -23.02 -9.43
CA ARG A 934 19.40 -23.25 -9.76
C ARG A 934 19.16 -23.03 -11.25
N LYS A 935 18.54 -24.03 -11.90
CA LYS A 935 18.01 -23.88 -13.27
C LYS A 935 16.81 -22.93 -13.22
N VAL A 936 16.85 -21.86 -14.02
CA VAL A 936 15.74 -20.91 -14.22
C VAL A 936 15.36 -20.87 -15.70
N GLY A 937 14.11 -20.53 -15.98
CA GLY A 937 13.53 -20.54 -17.33
C GLY A 937 12.38 -21.54 -17.42
N VAL A 938 12.40 -22.41 -18.42
CA VAL A 938 11.41 -23.49 -18.55
C VAL A 938 12.05 -24.82 -18.22
N GLY A 939 11.46 -25.55 -17.27
CA GLY A 939 12.02 -26.81 -16.81
C GLY A 939 10.99 -27.84 -16.43
N VAL A 940 11.26 -29.10 -16.74
CA VAL A 940 10.46 -30.24 -16.27
C VAL A 940 11.34 -31.06 -15.33
N ASP A 941 10.92 -31.19 -14.08
CA ASP A 941 11.62 -31.95 -13.05
C ASP A 941 11.04 -33.36 -13.00
N TYR A 942 11.85 -34.35 -13.38
CA TYR A 942 11.42 -35.74 -13.45
C TYR A 942 11.01 -36.30 -12.09
N THR A 943 11.82 -36.03 -11.06
CA THR A 943 11.65 -36.56 -9.71
C THR A 943 10.44 -35.94 -9.02
N LYS A 944 10.29 -34.61 -9.12
CA LYS A 944 9.17 -33.88 -8.51
C LYS A 944 7.89 -33.94 -9.33
N LYS A 945 7.97 -34.43 -10.58
CA LYS A 945 6.85 -34.48 -11.55
C LYS A 945 6.20 -33.11 -11.76
N THR A 946 7.04 -32.08 -11.87
CA THR A 946 6.60 -30.70 -12.03
C THR A 946 7.11 -30.11 -13.32
N ILE A 947 6.35 -29.16 -13.87
CA ILE A 947 6.82 -28.23 -14.88
C ILE A 947 6.87 -26.83 -14.28
N ASN A 948 7.90 -26.05 -14.62
CA ASN A 948 8.13 -24.70 -14.14
C ASN A 948 8.28 -23.75 -15.33
N PHE A 949 7.69 -22.57 -15.23
CA PHE A 949 7.85 -21.46 -16.13
C PHE A 949 8.24 -20.22 -15.33
N ASP A 950 9.44 -19.69 -15.58
CA ASP A 950 9.91 -18.47 -14.97
C ASP A 950 9.76 -17.29 -15.93
N PHE A 951 9.24 -16.19 -15.40
CA PHE A 951 8.97 -14.96 -16.12
C PHE A 951 9.62 -13.76 -15.44
N LYS A 952 10.00 -12.81 -16.27
CA LYS A 952 10.32 -11.44 -15.90
C LYS A 952 9.04 -10.62 -16.10
N MET A 953 8.67 -9.82 -15.11
CA MET A 953 7.55 -8.91 -15.23
C MET A 953 8.07 -7.52 -15.56
N VAL A 954 7.46 -6.89 -16.56
CA VAL A 954 7.73 -5.51 -16.91
C VAL A 954 6.43 -4.72 -16.96
N PHE A 955 6.49 -3.46 -16.57
CA PHE A 955 5.32 -2.63 -16.34
C PHE A 955 5.38 -1.37 -17.20
N ASN A 956 4.22 -0.96 -17.69
CA ASN A 956 4.07 0.35 -18.29
C ASN A 956 4.01 1.44 -17.22
N PRO A 957 4.40 2.69 -17.54
CA PRO A 957 4.24 3.79 -16.60
C PRO A 957 2.77 4.01 -16.26
N SER A 958 2.48 4.30 -14.99
CA SER A 958 1.12 4.65 -14.52
C SER A 958 0.62 5.94 -15.18
N THR A 959 -0.70 6.17 -15.19
CA THR A 959 -1.28 7.39 -15.74
C THR A 959 -0.89 8.61 -14.90
N VAL A 960 -0.80 8.49 -13.58
CA VAL A 960 -0.30 9.55 -12.68
C VAL A 960 1.14 9.93 -13.03
N ASP A 961 2.03 8.96 -13.25
CA ASP A 961 3.42 9.26 -13.62
C ASP A 961 3.50 9.82 -15.05
N LYS A 962 2.70 9.30 -15.98
CA LYS A 962 2.56 9.89 -17.33
C LYS A 962 2.07 11.34 -17.24
N HIS A 963 1.14 11.66 -16.34
CA HIS A 963 0.58 12.99 -16.15
C HIS A 963 1.61 13.93 -15.50
N GLU A 964 2.35 13.46 -14.50
CA GLU A 964 3.42 14.24 -13.88
C GLU A 964 4.51 14.61 -14.89
N LEU A 965 4.89 13.68 -15.78
CA LEU A 965 5.81 13.97 -16.88
C LEU A 965 5.24 15.02 -17.85
N PHE A 966 3.94 14.98 -18.13
CA PHE A 966 3.25 16.01 -18.93
C PHE A 966 3.28 17.38 -18.25
N LEU A 967 3.02 17.45 -16.94
CA LEU A 967 3.10 18.70 -16.17
C LEU A 967 4.51 19.27 -16.17
N ILE A 968 5.53 18.42 -15.97
CA ILE A 968 6.95 18.82 -16.07
C ILE A 968 7.25 19.45 -17.43
N MET A 969 6.78 18.85 -18.52
CA MET A 969 6.98 19.36 -19.88
C MET A 969 6.26 20.69 -20.10
N ASN A 970 5.02 20.83 -19.62
CA ASN A 970 4.27 22.08 -19.70
C ASN A 970 4.93 23.20 -18.93
N ASP A 971 5.35 22.95 -17.68
CA ASP A 971 6.00 23.93 -16.83
C ASP A 971 7.33 24.41 -17.46
N ALA A 972 8.12 23.48 -18.01
CA ALA A 972 9.34 23.81 -18.73
C ALA A 972 9.05 24.67 -19.99
N ASN A 973 8.02 24.32 -20.76
CA ASN A 973 7.61 25.08 -21.94
C ASN A 973 7.09 26.48 -21.57
N ALA A 974 6.36 26.61 -20.46
CA ALA A 974 5.91 27.90 -19.94
C ALA A 974 7.11 28.81 -19.58
N ILE A 975 8.13 28.25 -18.91
CA ILE A 975 9.38 28.97 -18.62
C ILE A 975 10.05 29.46 -19.91
N VAL A 976 10.12 28.61 -20.95
CA VAL A 976 10.68 29.01 -22.25
C VAL A 976 9.87 30.12 -22.91
N LYS A 977 8.54 30.08 -22.83
CA LYS A 977 7.66 31.14 -23.34
C LYS A 977 7.88 32.46 -22.59
N ASP A 978 8.02 32.43 -21.28
CA ASP A 978 8.35 33.61 -20.46
C ASP A 978 9.71 34.22 -20.82
N VAL A 979 10.71 33.35 -21.04
CA VAL A 979 12.03 33.75 -21.53
C VAL A 979 11.93 34.44 -22.88
N LYS A 980 11.20 33.86 -23.84
CA LYS A 980 11.00 34.44 -25.19
C LYS A 980 10.20 35.73 -25.17
N ALA A 981 9.23 35.86 -24.27
CA ALA A 981 8.45 37.09 -24.07
C ALA A 981 9.26 38.21 -23.38
N GLY A 982 10.46 37.92 -22.89
CA GLY A 982 11.30 38.90 -22.20
C GLY A 982 10.81 39.22 -20.78
N ASN A 983 10.12 38.28 -20.12
CA ASN A 983 9.65 38.41 -18.74
C ASN A 983 10.76 38.12 -17.71
N VAL A 984 11.85 37.46 -18.12
CA VAL A 984 12.99 37.12 -17.26
C VAL A 984 14.12 38.14 -17.50
N LYS A 985 14.23 39.15 -16.64
CA LYS A 985 15.19 40.26 -16.81
C LYS A 985 16.03 40.54 -15.57
N THR A 986 15.44 40.41 -14.38
CA THR A 986 16.09 40.77 -13.11
C THR A 986 16.84 39.59 -12.50
N VAL A 987 17.77 39.87 -11.58
CA VAL A 987 18.49 38.82 -10.82
C VAL A 987 17.50 37.88 -10.13
N LYS A 988 16.41 38.42 -9.55
CA LYS A 988 15.36 37.66 -8.88
C LYS A 988 14.68 36.69 -9.85
N ASP A 989 14.31 37.16 -11.04
CA ASP A 989 13.63 36.31 -12.05
C ASP A 989 14.52 35.13 -12.45
N PHE A 990 15.81 35.38 -12.70
CA PHE A 990 16.77 34.31 -13.01
C PHE A 990 16.92 33.31 -11.88
N ILE A 991 17.03 33.76 -10.63
CA ILE A 991 17.12 32.87 -9.46
C ILE A 991 15.86 32.00 -9.36
N THR A 992 14.66 32.60 -9.46
CA THR A 992 13.39 31.88 -9.41
C THR A 992 13.27 30.84 -10.53
N VAL A 993 13.68 31.18 -11.75
CA VAL A 993 13.67 30.23 -12.87
C VAL A 993 14.63 29.06 -12.64
N TYR A 994 15.86 29.33 -12.20
CA TYR A 994 16.81 28.26 -11.87
C TYR A 994 16.35 27.37 -10.73
N ASP A 995 15.67 27.96 -9.75
CA ASP A 995 15.10 27.24 -8.63
C ASP A 995 14.01 26.26 -9.07
N ARG A 996 13.09 26.74 -9.93
CA ARG A 996 12.05 25.91 -10.55
C ARG A 996 12.62 24.83 -11.46
N LEU A 997 13.71 25.08 -12.18
CA LEU A 997 14.31 24.09 -13.08
C LEU A 997 15.10 23.01 -12.33
N TYR A 998 16.11 23.37 -11.52
CA TYR A 998 17.04 22.38 -10.95
C TYR A 998 17.64 22.68 -9.56
N TYR A 999 17.53 23.90 -9.00
CA TYR A 999 18.26 24.23 -7.76
C TYR A 999 17.53 23.80 -6.47
N ASN A 1000 16.19 23.91 -6.43
CA ASN A 1000 15.32 23.41 -5.36
C ASN A 1000 15.62 23.95 -3.94
N SER A 1001 15.61 25.28 -3.78
CA SER A 1001 15.86 25.99 -2.52
C SER A 1001 14.75 25.80 -1.48
N ASP A 1002 13.52 25.50 -1.93
CA ASP A 1002 12.40 25.13 -1.09
C ASP A 1002 12.12 23.63 -1.23
N VAL A 1003 12.47 22.86 -0.20
CA VAL A 1003 12.27 21.39 -0.17
C VAL A 1003 10.80 20.99 -0.29
N THR A 1004 9.86 21.90 0.00
CA THR A 1004 8.42 21.67 -0.18
C THR A 1004 7.97 21.82 -1.65
N LYS A 1005 8.76 22.48 -2.50
CA LYS A 1005 8.44 22.75 -3.92
C LYS A 1005 9.54 22.22 -4.84
N ARG A 1006 9.48 20.92 -5.12
CA ARG A 1006 10.46 20.21 -5.96
C ARG A 1006 10.62 20.87 -7.33
N SER A 1007 11.86 21.18 -7.71
CA SER A 1007 12.21 21.62 -9.06
C SER A 1007 11.88 20.54 -10.12
N LEU A 1008 11.77 20.92 -11.40
CA LEU A 1008 11.44 19.99 -12.49
C LEU A 1008 12.38 18.79 -12.58
N VAL A 1009 13.70 18.98 -12.41
CA VAL A 1009 14.68 17.88 -12.37
C VAL A 1009 14.43 16.93 -11.19
N HIS A 1010 14.09 17.45 -10.01
CA HIS A 1010 13.82 16.62 -8.83
C HIS A 1010 12.48 15.89 -8.94
N ARG A 1011 11.47 16.50 -9.59
CA ARG A 1011 10.20 15.85 -9.95
C ARG A 1011 10.44 14.70 -10.93
N LEU A 1012 11.23 14.92 -11.99
CA LEU A 1012 11.62 13.86 -12.93
C LEU A 1012 12.36 12.71 -12.21
N LYS A 1013 13.34 13.03 -11.35
CA LYS A 1013 14.07 12.01 -10.57
C LYS A 1013 13.11 11.21 -9.67
N LYS A 1014 12.10 11.84 -9.06
CA LYS A 1014 11.07 11.15 -8.27
C LYS A 1014 10.30 10.13 -9.13
N VAL A 1015 9.87 10.51 -10.33
CA VAL A 1015 9.19 9.57 -11.24
C VAL A 1015 10.11 8.41 -11.61
N VAL A 1016 11.38 8.68 -11.94
CA VAL A 1016 12.35 7.60 -12.26
C VAL A 1016 12.54 6.62 -11.10
N THR A 1017 12.55 7.11 -9.85
CA THR A 1017 12.71 6.24 -8.66
C THR A 1017 11.50 5.33 -8.39
N ASN A 1018 10.34 5.55 -9.02
CA ASN A 1018 9.23 4.60 -8.94
C ASN A 1018 9.49 3.31 -9.74
N TYR A 1019 10.52 3.31 -10.61
CA TYR A 1019 10.85 2.21 -11.50
C TYR A 1019 12.32 1.79 -11.31
N ASP A 1020 12.57 0.83 -10.41
CA ASP A 1020 13.93 0.36 -10.04
C ASP A 1020 14.81 0.02 -11.26
N SER A 1021 14.21 -0.53 -12.31
CA SER A 1021 14.91 -0.89 -13.55
C SER A 1021 15.32 0.31 -14.42
N LEU A 1022 14.65 1.45 -14.29
CA LEU A 1022 14.99 2.68 -15.01
C LEU A 1022 16.13 3.44 -14.32
N ALA A 1023 16.25 3.33 -12.99
CA ALA A 1023 17.36 3.92 -12.24
C ALA A 1023 18.72 3.25 -12.55
N LEU A 1024 18.72 1.96 -12.88
CA LEU A 1024 19.92 1.12 -13.02
C LEU A 1024 20.56 1.09 -14.42
N LEU A 1025 19.90 1.59 -15.47
CA LEU A 1025 20.45 1.55 -16.82
C LEU A 1025 21.65 2.50 -17.02
N ASN A 1026 21.88 3.39 -16.06
CA ASN A 1026 22.98 4.34 -16.04
C ASN A 1026 24.35 3.71 -15.77
N GLU A 1027 24.41 2.46 -15.26
CA GLU A 1027 25.68 1.91 -14.75
C GLU A 1027 26.22 0.65 -15.46
N ASN A 1028 25.41 -0.16 -16.15
CA ASN A 1028 25.90 -1.45 -16.68
C ASN A 1028 25.38 -1.83 -18.07
N LYS A 1029 26.33 -2.08 -18.99
CA LYS A 1029 26.09 -2.50 -20.38
C LYS A 1029 25.64 -3.95 -20.58
N SER A 1030 25.45 -4.77 -19.53
CA SER A 1030 25.38 -6.22 -19.73
C SER A 1030 24.01 -6.90 -19.71
N HIS A 1031 23.00 -6.55 -18.91
CA HIS A 1031 21.84 -7.47 -18.74
C HIS A 1031 20.50 -6.75 -18.47
N TYR A 1032 19.74 -6.23 -19.46
CA TYR A 1032 18.38 -5.73 -19.14
C TYR A 1032 17.35 -5.89 -20.26
N ASP A 1033 16.51 -6.93 -20.13
CA ASP A 1033 15.18 -7.04 -20.76
C ASP A 1033 14.11 -6.54 -19.77
N ASN A 1034 14.35 -5.40 -19.12
CA ASN A 1034 13.48 -4.87 -18.05
C ASN A 1034 12.51 -3.80 -18.55
N TYR A 1035 12.26 -3.76 -19.86
CA TYR A 1035 11.45 -2.73 -20.53
C TYR A 1035 10.29 -3.35 -21.26
N SER A 1036 9.21 -2.59 -21.36
CA SER A 1036 7.99 -3.03 -22.03
C SER A 1036 8.31 -3.36 -23.48
N THR A 1037 7.40 -4.10 -24.10
CA THR A 1037 7.48 -4.56 -25.49
C THR A 1037 7.64 -3.44 -26.50
N THR A 1038 7.31 -2.19 -26.14
CA THR A 1038 7.44 -1.01 -27.00
C THR A 1038 8.54 -0.07 -26.57
N GLY A 1039 9.07 -0.20 -25.36
CA GLY A 1039 10.01 0.77 -24.76
C GLY A 1039 9.39 2.15 -24.57
N ALA A 1040 8.08 2.24 -24.27
CA ALA A 1040 7.42 3.52 -24.08
C ALA A 1040 7.97 4.28 -22.86
N GLU A 1041 8.20 3.60 -21.74
CA GLU A 1041 8.72 4.16 -20.48
C GLU A 1041 10.04 4.91 -20.65
N ILE A 1042 10.99 4.36 -21.42
CA ILE A 1042 12.26 5.03 -21.68
C ILE A 1042 12.08 6.29 -22.54
N MET A 1043 11.09 6.29 -23.45
CA MET A 1043 10.78 7.44 -24.31
C MET A 1043 10.02 8.54 -23.56
N GLN A 1044 9.15 8.16 -22.62
CA GLN A 1044 8.46 9.08 -21.71
C GLN A 1044 9.48 9.90 -20.89
N ILE A 1045 10.48 9.22 -20.30
CA ILE A 1045 11.52 9.87 -19.50
C ILE A 1045 12.48 10.69 -20.37
N ALA A 1046 12.93 10.13 -21.50
CA ALA A 1046 13.88 10.81 -22.38
C ALA A 1046 13.31 12.11 -22.95
N THR A 1047 12.03 12.13 -23.32
CA THR A 1047 11.37 13.34 -23.82
C THR A 1047 11.21 14.41 -22.75
N ALA A 1048 10.74 14.06 -21.54
CA ALA A 1048 10.66 15.01 -20.43
C ALA A 1048 12.05 15.59 -20.07
N ALA A 1049 13.09 14.74 -20.02
CA ALA A 1049 14.47 15.17 -19.79
C ALA A 1049 14.96 16.13 -20.87
N LYS A 1050 14.66 15.86 -22.16
CA LYS A 1050 15.02 16.76 -23.28
C LYS A 1050 14.33 18.12 -23.17
N VAL A 1051 13.04 18.14 -22.83
CA VAL A 1051 12.30 19.41 -22.67
C VAL A 1051 12.86 20.24 -21.51
N ILE A 1052 13.26 19.61 -20.40
CA ILE A 1052 13.96 20.31 -19.30
C ILE A 1052 15.31 20.86 -19.77
N ALA A 1053 16.11 20.05 -20.46
CA ALA A 1053 17.41 20.46 -20.97
C ALA A 1053 17.30 21.67 -21.91
N ASP A 1054 16.34 21.65 -22.84
CA ASP A 1054 16.07 22.76 -23.76
C ASP A 1054 15.62 24.03 -23.04
N ALA A 1055 14.86 23.89 -21.95
CA ALA A 1055 14.46 25.01 -21.11
C ALA A 1055 15.66 25.62 -20.38
N ILE A 1056 16.56 24.78 -19.83
CA ILE A 1056 17.79 25.23 -19.19
C ILE A 1056 18.68 25.98 -20.20
N ASP A 1057 18.90 25.41 -21.39
CA ASP A 1057 19.73 26.03 -22.42
C ASP A 1057 19.16 27.37 -22.91
N SER A 1058 17.83 27.46 -23.06
CA SER A 1058 17.14 28.70 -23.40
C SER A 1058 17.39 29.81 -22.37
N VAL A 1059 17.38 29.49 -21.07
CA VAL A 1059 17.66 30.44 -19.99
C VAL A 1059 19.16 30.80 -19.94
N VAL A 1060 20.05 29.84 -20.17
CA VAL A 1060 21.50 30.05 -20.16
C VAL A 1060 21.96 30.93 -21.33
N ALA A 1061 21.28 30.85 -22.47
CA ALA A 1061 21.54 31.66 -23.66
C ALA A 1061 21.26 33.16 -23.45
N LEU A 1062 20.42 33.53 -22.48
CA LEU A 1062 20.17 34.93 -22.15
C LEU A 1062 21.41 35.62 -21.54
N LYS A 1063 21.51 36.93 -21.78
CA LYS A 1063 22.48 37.80 -21.07
C LYS A 1063 22.04 37.94 -19.62
N GLN A 1064 22.83 37.41 -18.69
CA GLN A 1064 22.51 37.39 -17.27
C GLN A 1064 23.02 38.66 -16.57
N PRO A 1065 22.25 39.22 -15.60
CA PRO A 1065 22.72 40.33 -14.79
C PRO A 1065 23.91 39.93 -13.91
N SER A 1066 24.74 40.91 -13.54
CA SER A 1066 25.81 40.74 -12.57
C SER A 1066 25.25 40.24 -11.23
N GLY A 1067 25.75 39.09 -10.75
CA GLY A 1067 25.29 38.43 -9.51
C GLY A 1067 24.67 37.04 -9.68
N VAL A 1068 24.38 36.60 -10.91
CA VAL A 1068 23.84 35.26 -11.21
C VAL A 1068 24.99 34.31 -11.58
N ASN A 1069 25.30 33.30 -10.75
CA ASN A 1069 26.42 32.37 -10.97
C ASN A 1069 26.01 30.90 -11.07
N TYR A 1070 24.94 30.60 -11.82
CA TYR A 1070 24.40 29.24 -11.94
C TYR A 1070 24.68 28.56 -13.30
N LYS A 1071 25.31 29.26 -14.26
CA LYS A 1071 25.58 28.73 -15.61
C LYS A 1071 26.39 27.43 -15.61
N GLN A 1072 27.39 27.31 -14.75
CA GLN A 1072 28.19 26.08 -14.67
C GLN A 1072 27.36 24.90 -14.16
N ARG A 1073 26.52 25.12 -13.14
CA ARG A 1073 25.61 24.10 -12.63
C ARG A 1073 24.56 23.71 -13.67
N ALA A 1074 23.99 24.69 -14.38
CA ALA A 1074 23.08 24.45 -15.49
C ALA A 1074 23.69 23.50 -16.54
N LYS A 1075 24.93 23.77 -16.98
CA LYS A 1075 25.66 22.90 -17.91
C LYS A 1075 25.87 21.48 -17.35
N GLN A 1076 26.22 21.35 -16.07
CA GLN A 1076 26.36 20.04 -15.43
C GLN A 1076 25.05 19.25 -15.46
N ILE A 1077 23.93 19.90 -15.14
CA ILE A 1077 22.61 19.27 -15.14
C ILE A 1077 22.19 18.85 -16.56
N VAL A 1078 22.40 19.71 -17.56
CA VAL A 1078 22.13 19.37 -18.97
C VAL A 1078 22.97 18.17 -19.41
N ASN A 1079 24.25 18.12 -19.05
CA ASN A 1079 25.10 16.96 -19.32
C ASN A 1079 24.59 15.71 -18.61
N GLU A 1080 24.20 15.81 -17.34
CA GLU A 1080 23.65 14.68 -16.56
C GLU A 1080 22.38 14.13 -17.22
N LEU A 1081 21.45 15.00 -17.66
CA LEU A 1081 20.23 14.58 -18.38
C LEU A 1081 20.55 13.90 -19.72
N ASN A 1082 21.55 14.40 -20.45
CA ASN A 1082 21.97 13.84 -21.73
C ASN A 1082 22.65 12.47 -21.59
N GLU A 1083 23.55 12.34 -20.62
CA GLU A 1083 24.34 11.14 -20.38
C GLU A 1083 23.55 10.03 -19.70
N ALA A 1084 22.61 10.38 -18.82
CA ALA A 1084 21.78 9.41 -18.10
C ALA A 1084 20.54 9.00 -18.90
N TYR A 1085 19.78 9.96 -19.45
CA TYR A 1085 18.43 9.69 -19.95
C TYR A 1085 18.33 9.82 -21.48
N ILE A 1086 18.64 10.99 -22.03
CA ILE A 1086 18.28 11.32 -23.42
C ILE A 1086 19.03 10.43 -24.43
N GLY A 1087 20.36 10.45 -24.37
CA GLY A 1087 21.21 9.74 -25.32
C GLY A 1087 21.09 8.21 -25.23
N PRO A 1088 21.27 7.60 -24.04
CA PRO A 1088 21.17 6.16 -23.88
C PRO A 1088 19.79 5.61 -24.28
N PHE A 1089 18.70 6.22 -23.82
CA PHE A 1089 17.35 5.69 -24.08
C PHE A 1089 16.97 5.82 -25.55
N SER A 1090 17.28 6.94 -26.22
CA SER A 1090 17.01 7.08 -27.66
C SER A 1090 17.77 6.04 -28.49
N ARG A 1091 19.06 5.82 -28.19
CA ARG A 1091 19.86 4.78 -28.87
C ARG A 1091 19.32 3.36 -28.60
N TYR A 1092 18.90 3.09 -27.37
CA TYR A 1092 18.34 1.80 -27.00
C TYR A 1092 17.02 1.53 -27.73
N TYR A 1093 16.13 2.53 -27.78
CA TYR A 1093 14.88 2.47 -28.53
C TYR A 1093 15.10 2.23 -30.02
N ALA A 1094 16.00 3.01 -30.63
CA ALA A 1094 16.38 2.88 -32.04
C ALA A 1094 16.84 1.45 -32.39
N LYS A 1095 17.67 0.86 -31.53
CA LYS A 1095 18.26 -0.46 -31.73
C LYS A 1095 17.24 -1.58 -31.55
N ARG A 1096 16.32 -1.46 -30.58
CA ARG A 1096 15.53 -2.59 -30.08
C ARG A 1096 14.05 -2.55 -30.45
N TYR A 1097 13.42 -1.37 -30.42
CA TYR A 1097 11.96 -1.24 -30.51
C TYR A 1097 11.48 -0.59 -31.80
N HIS A 1098 12.22 0.38 -32.34
CA HIS A 1098 11.79 1.21 -33.46
C HIS A 1098 11.19 0.44 -34.65
N THR A 1099 11.90 -0.56 -35.17
CA THR A 1099 11.42 -1.36 -36.32
C THR A 1099 10.16 -2.16 -36.00
N ASN A 1100 10.05 -2.70 -34.79
CA ASN A 1100 8.89 -3.49 -34.38
C ASN A 1100 7.67 -2.59 -34.13
N ASN A 1101 7.85 -1.43 -33.49
CA ASN A 1101 6.79 -0.45 -33.28
C ASN A 1101 6.24 0.09 -34.60
N LEU A 1102 7.10 0.34 -35.60
CA LEU A 1102 6.65 0.72 -36.94
C LEU A 1102 5.74 -0.33 -37.59
N LYS A 1103 6.04 -1.62 -37.41
CA LYS A 1103 5.16 -2.71 -37.89
C LYS A 1103 3.81 -2.73 -37.17
N ILE A 1104 3.83 -2.55 -35.84
CA ILE A 1104 2.60 -2.47 -35.02
C ILE A 1104 1.73 -1.29 -35.48
N ILE A 1105 2.34 -0.13 -35.70
CA ILE A 1105 1.64 1.09 -36.12
C ILE A 1105 1.10 0.96 -37.54
N ASN A 1106 1.87 0.40 -38.47
CA ASN A 1106 1.46 0.32 -39.88
C ASN A 1106 0.52 -0.86 -40.16
N GLY A 1107 0.50 -1.88 -39.30
CA GLY A 1107 -0.33 -3.07 -39.43
C GLY A 1107 -1.79 -2.89 -38.98
N GLU A 1108 -2.56 -3.95 -39.18
CA GLU A 1108 -3.94 -4.10 -38.67
C GLU A 1108 -3.96 -4.30 -37.14
N ILE A 1109 -5.04 -3.86 -36.50
CA ILE A 1109 -5.24 -4.04 -35.06
C ILE A 1109 -5.71 -5.49 -34.81
N SER A 1110 -4.98 -6.23 -34.00
CA SER A 1110 -5.19 -7.66 -33.72
C SER A 1110 -5.09 -7.94 -32.22
N ASP A 1111 -5.37 -9.18 -31.79
CA ASP A 1111 -5.19 -9.64 -30.40
C ASP A 1111 -3.79 -9.42 -29.83
N TRP A 1112 -2.79 -9.25 -30.70
CA TRP A 1112 -1.40 -9.01 -30.32
C TRP A 1112 -1.03 -7.53 -30.28
N THR A 1113 -1.77 -6.69 -31.01
CA THR A 1113 -1.42 -5.26 -31.15
C THR A 1113 -2.37 -4.36 -30.40
N LEU A 1114 -3.61 -4.79 -30.10
CA LEU A 1114 -4.64 -3.92 -29.51
C LEU A 1114 -4.23 -3.32 -28.17
N TYR A 1115 -3.62 -4.10 -27.27
CA TYR A 1115 -3.19 -3.61 -25.95
C TYR A 1115 -1.87 -2.83 -25.99
N ILE A 1116 -1.13 -2.86 -27.10
CA ILE A 1116 0.24 -2.34 -27.21
C ILE A 1116 0.31 -1.11 -28.11
N LEU A 1117 -0.66 -0.95 -29.00
CA LEU A 1117 -0.71 0.09 -30.02
C LEU A 1117 -0.57 1.52 -29.45
N PRO A 1118 -1.27 1.92 -28.36
CA PRO A 1118 -1.12 3.27 -27.83
C PRO A 1118 0.31 3.59 -27.38
N ASP A 1119 0.95 2.66 -26.67
CA ASP A 1119 2.34 2.81 -26.22
C ASP A 1119 3.32 2.85 -27.41
N ALA A 1120 3.08 2.04 -28.44
CA ALA A 1120 3.88 2.04 -29.65
C ALA A 1120 3.80 3.37 -30.41
N LEU A 1121 2.59 3.93 -30.55
CA LEU A 1121 2.32 5.23 -31.18
C LEU A 1121 3.05 6.36 -30.45
N PHE A 1122 2.89 6.44 -29.12
CA PHE A 1122 3.59 7.44 -28.32
C PHE A 1122 5.10 7.31 -28.46
N ALA A 1123 5.65 6.11 -28.25
CA ALA A 1123 7.09 5.90 -28.27
C ALA A 1123 7.71 6.28 -29.62
N HIS A 1124 7.00 6.01 -30.73
CA HIS A 1124 7.44 6.40 -32.06
C HIS A 1124 7.46 7.93 -32.24
N LYS A 1125 6.37 8.62 -31.87
CA LYS A 1125 6.30 10.09 -31.94
C LYS A 1125 7.31 10.79 -31.03
N ALA A 1126 7.54 10.24 -29.84
CA ALA A 1126 8.58 10.70 -28.92
C ALA A 1126 9.98 10.56 -29.54
N TYR A 1127 10.25 9.45 -30.22
CA TYR A 1127 11.52 9.24 -30.91
C TYR A 1127 11.71 10.18 -32.11
N GLU A 1128 10.65 10.52 -32.86
CA GLU A 1128 10.71 11.54 -33.92
C GLU A 1128 11.13 12.91 -33.37
N PHE A 1129 10.72 13.28 -32.14
CA PHE A 1129 11.12 14.52 -31.49
C PHE A 1129 12.57 14.53 -31.02
N LEU A 1130 13.08 13.38 -30.56
CA LEU A 1130 14.44 13.24 -30.04
C LEU A 1130 15.51 13.18 -31.14
N LYS A 1131 15.11 13.12 -32.42
CA LYS A 1131 15.97 13.12 -33.61
C LYS A 1131 15.95 14.46 -34.32
#